data_AF-A0A959RDM5-F1
#
_entry.id   AF-A0A959RDM5-F1
#
_cell.length_a   1.000
_cell.length_b   1.000
_cell.length_c   1.000
_cell.angle_alpha   90.00
_cell.angle_beta   90.00
_cell.angle_gamma   90.00
#
_symmetry.space_group_name_H-M   'P 1'
#
loop_
_entity.id
_entity.type
_entity.pdbx_description
1 polymer ?
#
loop_
_entity_poly.entity_id
_entity_poly.type
_entity_poly.pdbx_seq_one_letter_code
_entity_poly.pdbx_strand_id
1 'polypeptide(L)'
;MKITLLLLLFTILPVYSISSANTSNNTLTELEKRSDGIAVILNNNFSENSVKERIRRFTGTGDEIKNVYPGVYQIIFSNGKQESELDLLQNQLKLQTDMFKIVTRVYYGTSKLVTQIPGDEIIVKLRNKEDEEKLNIFNIQNNCIVTGSSTNGIYIIKTGINDSRNAVELSSEYMSYGIFEYAEPDFIYPDKCLLLSIPNDQYFNSQWALRNVSQTLNTGSPFLFQGDAYEVNGITNADMRVSDAWDYTDGSPSIKIGIIDSGIDSLHPDLQAPGHILPGYDAFNNTEGSAVDYGSHGTSVAGIIGAVKDNSIGIAGIAPGCKIMSITIYDENGTTTTSKIARAFDTARVRGLDIICSGWGGGSPSPTITQAINNAAVSGRSGSGALIFFSSGNDGRNPPVYPSYLDNVVSVGGSTPHDQKKAPGTGNEFYWGSNYGEDENGDLDISAPSNCYSLFDGGTYIENFSGSSAATPNAAGVAALILSVNPTLSRQQALNILYRGCDKIDNVCYDADKTYGKWNYYLGYGRVNAYNSVRLAAGVDITPPVIVHSNVSSHSSTYPTIIKANITDQDGTPVPTGGDNAPLLFYQIKKGNGNWSSFQSTGSYLNNGNDFCFKIPSQGYETEVKYYIRARDNNGNESVFPAHAPEDMWLCYFSVGEITTDTRKIPHFTGADLGPTVSPAINFPGFKILHAKITIYMRHTYLNDEIIQIFAPIPNSNINRKCLFSANGGNMDNITGASVTDSAVNFWRSSQPPYLNQTFMPEYSLNGLNGQNAGGPWRILHFDRGIGDYAFFDSVKVTLSKTTGVASASIKLDNPEDSIVNFENAAFPDIVEKDFYIKNSGLVNLNISGFSISGINSSLFTVVNTPPATILPNDSGLFKVKLNTQTLGASNLPQDNFENAVLSILTNDPSKSQFKVSLQTNSPLQSNVRNLNLKVLVEGFYNEITNRNSSDTINVYLRSASLPYSIVDSARSINDTSGNCSLNFSNSADNVNYYIVVKHRNSIETWSSVPKSFVSSFMNYDFTSSASSAYGNNLYQKGQKYCIFSGDVNRDGFVELSDLNQIYNAANNFLTGYVQEDINGDNVVELSDLTADFNNANKFVTVLRP
;
A
#
# COMPACT_ATOMS: atom_id res chain seq x y z
N MET A 1 -65.28 -54.01 -3.95
CA MET A 1 -65.28 -55.13 -4.91
C MET A 1 -64.21 -54.86 -5.96
N LYS A 2 -63.17 -55.71 -6.08
CA LYS A 2 -62.06 -55.65 -7.08
C LYS A 2 -61.10 -54.43 -6.91
N ILE A 3 -59.76 -54.58 -6.73
CA ILE A 3 -58.65 -55.12 -7.58
C ILE A 3 -58.16 -54.04 -8.58
N THR A 4 -56.86 -53.71 -8.83
CA THR A 4 -55.48 -54.13 -8.42
C THR A 4 -54.48 -53.24 -9.24
N LEU A 5 -53.26 -52.75 -8.91
CA LEU A 5 -52.23 -52.81 -7.82
C LEU A 5 -51.28 -51.56 -8.04
N LEU A 6 -50.03 -51.30 -7.57
CA LEU A 6 -48.93 -51.83 -6.71
C LEU A 6 -47.95 -50.66 -6.35
N LEU A 7 -46.85 -50.93 -5.61
CA LEU A 7 -45.56 -50.21 -5.45
C LEU A 7 -45.36 -49.11 -4.36
N LEU A 8 -44.49 -49.47 -3.40
CA LEU A 8 -43.56 -48.73 -2.51
C LEU A 8 -43.99 -47.53 -1.61
N LEU A 9 -44.15 -47.88 -0.32
CA LEU A 9 -43.39 -47.43 0.86
C LEU A 9 -42.99 -45.93 1.10
N PHE A 10 -43.52 -45.45 2.24
CA PHE A 10 -42.86 -44.74 3.36
C PHE A 10 -42.67 -43.20 3.39
N THR A 11 -43.11 -42.66 4.55
CA THR A 11 -42.69 -41.44 5.27
C THR A 11 -42.75 -40.07 4.57
N ILE A 12 -43.79 -39.31 4.93
CA ILE A 12 -43.70 -37.85 5.15
C ILE A 12 -43.96 -37.62 6.64
N LEU A 13 -43.01 -36.99 7.34
CA LEU A 13 -43.16 -36.38 8.67
C LEU A 13 -42.45 -35.01 8.65
N PRO A 14 -42.81 -34.08 9.55
CA PRO A 14 -42.76 -32.65 9.23
C PRO A 14 -41.35 -32.05 9.22
N VAL A 15 -41.22 -30.98 8.41
CA VAL A 15 -40.08 -30.07 8.44
C VAL A 15 -40.04 -29.37 9.80
N TYR A 16 -39.00 -29.62 10.59
CA TYR A 16 -38.68 -28.79 11.75
C TYR A 16 -38.04 -27.49 11.27
N SER A 17 -38.73 -26.37 11.46
CA SER A 17 -38.13 -25.04 11.38
C SER A 17 -37.23 -24.83 12.60
N ILE A 18 -35.92 -24.95 12.42
CA ILE A 18 -34.96 -24.67 13.49
C ILE A 18 -34.93 -23.15 13.74
N SER A 19 -35.56 -22.71 14.83
CA SER A 19 -35.31 -21.39 15.40
C SER A 19 -33.88 -21.32 15.94
N SER A 20 -33.19 -20.20 15.73
CA SER A 20 -31.80 -19.95 16.18
C SER A 20 -31.68 -19.69 17.69
N ALA A 21 -32.27 -20.58 18.48
CA ALA A 21 -32.38 -20.50 19.93
C ALA A 21 -32.02 -21.88 20.51
N ASN A 22 -30.76 -22.05 20.91
CA ASN A 22 -30.31 -23.29 21.56
C ASN A 22 -30.42 -23.13 23.08
N THR A 23 -31.03 -24.09 23.76
CA THR A 23 -31.52 -23.90 25.15
C THR A 23 -30.69 -24.64 26.18
N SER A 24 -29.85 -23.92 26.92
CA SER A 24 -29.28 -24.37 28.20
C SER A 24 -29.90 -23.57 29.36
N ASN A 25 -30.32 -24.24 30.43
CA ASN A 25 -30.73 -23.62 31.71
C ASN A 25 -31.73 -22.41 31.67
N ASN A 26 -32.67 -22.36 30.71
CA ASN A 26 -33.56 -21.21 30.44
C ASN A 26 -32.86 -19.90 30.04
N THR A 27 -31.54 -19.91 29.87
CA THR A 27 -30.78 -18.86 29.21
C THR A 27 -30.73 -19.13 27.71
N LEU A 28 -31.11 -18.13 26.91
CA LEU A 28 -30.95 -18.18 25.45
C LEU A 28 -29.50 -17.85 25.11
N THR A 29 -28.76 -18.81 24.56
CA THR A 29 -27.55 -18.48 23.80
C THR A 29 -28.00 -17.93 22.45
N GLU A 30 -28.17 -16.61 22.38
CA GLU A 30 -28.52 -15.92 21.14
C GLU A 30 -27.33 -15.99 20.17
N LEU A 31 -27.50 -16.79 19.11
CA LEU A 31 -26.49 -17.02 18.07
C LEU A 31 -26.96 -16.40 16.75
N GLU A 32 -26.37 -15.28 16.36
CA GLU A 32 -26.62 -14.66 15.05
C GLU A 32 -25.69 -15.29 14.02
N LYS A 33 -26.23 -15.82 12.92
CA LYS A 33 -25.41 -16.36 11.81
C LYS A 33 -24.63 -15.25 11.14
N ARG A 34 -23.34 -15.47 10.88
CA ARG A 34 -22.54 -14.60 10.02
C ARG A 34 -22.95 -14.74 8.55
N SER A 35 -23.04 -13.61 7.85
CA SER A 35 -23.22 -13.52 6.39
C SER A 35 -21.90 -13.57 5.62
N ASP A 36 -20.77 -13.40 6.32
CA ASP A 36 -19.42 -13.26 5.76
C ASP A 36 -18.51 -14.45 6.09
N GLY A 37 -19.01 -15.52 6.72
CA GLY A 37 -18.15 -16.65 7.13
C GLY A 37 -18.79 -18.04 7.18
N ILE A 38 -18.00 -19.04 6.75
CA ILE A 38 -18.23 -20.48 6.90
C ILE A 38 -16.96 -21.11 7.48
N ALA A 39 -17.07 -22.16 8.29
CA ALA A 39 -15.91 -22.91 8.78
C ALA A 39 -15.96 -24.38 8.34
N VAL A 40 -14.78 -24.98 8.13
CA VAL A 40 -14.61 -26.41 7.85
C VAL A 40 -13.63 -27.04 8.85
N ILE A 41 -13.95 -28.24 9.33
CA ILE A 41 -13.11 -29.06 10.21
C ILE A 41 -12.61 -30.25 9.39
N LEU A 42 -11.32 -30.58 9.46
CA LEU A 42 -10.71 -31.64 8.65
C LEU A 42 -10.98 -33.05 9.21
N ASN A 43 -11.11 -34.03 8.31
CA ASN A 43 -11.16 -35.46 8.67
C ASN A 43 -9.78 -36.04 9.06
N ASN A 44 -8.69 -35.44 8.56
CA ASN A 44 -7.31 -35.90 8.74
C ASN A 44 -6.34 -34.71 8.67
N ASN A 45 -5.07 -34.93 9.03
CA ASN A 45 -4.01 -33.96 8.80
C ASN A 45 -3.67 -33.86 7.31
N PHE A 46 -4.02 -32.73 6.69
CA PHE A 46 -3.63 -32.35 5.33
C PHE A 46 -2.64 -31.19 5.35
N SER A 47 -1.86 -31.00 4.27
CA SER A 47 -1.01 -29.81 4.16
C SER A 47 -1.87 -28.57 3.87
N GLU A 48 -1.53 -27.43 4.48
CA GLU A 48 -2.32 -26.20 4.39
C GLU A 48 -2.61 -25.78 2.95
N ASN A 49 -1.61 -25.84 2.06
CA ASN A 49 -1.79 -25.55 0.64
C ASN A 49 -2.82 -26.48 -0.02
N SER A 50 -2.86 -27.77 0.34
CA SER A 50 -3.85 -28.71 -0.22
C SER A 50 -5.28 -28.46 0.27
N VAL A 51 -5.43 -27.89 1.47
CA VAL A 51 -6.73 -27.46 2.02
C VAL A 51 -7.18 -26.16 1.35
N LYS A 52 -6.29 -25.16 1.27
CA LYS A 52 -6.55 -23.88 0.58
C LYS A 52 -6.91 -24.12 -0.90
N GLU A 53 -6.15 -24.95 -1.63
CA GLU A 53 -6.45 -25.37 -3.01
C GLU A 53 -7.77 -26.15 -3.17
N ARG A 54 -8.24 -26.83 -2.12
CA ARG A 54 -9.56 -27.49 -2.15
C ARG A 54 -10.68 -26.48 -1.97
N ILE A 55 -10.53 -25.55 -1.02
CA ILE A 55 -11.51 -24.50 -0.72
C ILE A 55 -11.60 -23.48 -1.86
N ARG A 56 -10.47 -23.05 -2.44
CA ARG A 56 -10.36 -22.08 -3.55
C ARG A 56 -11.22 -22.41 -4.77
N ARG A 57 -11.61 -23.68 -4.95
CA ARG A 57 -12.52 -24.14 -6.03
C ARG A 57 -13.96 -23.65 -5.86
N PHE A 58 -14.33 -23.16 -4.68
CA PHE A 58 -15.68 -22.75 -4.31
C PHE A 58 -15.76 -21.29 -3.81
N THR A 59 -14.64 -20.55 -3.81
CA THR A 59 -14.52 -19.18 -3.28
C THR A 59 -13.96 -18.22 -4.32
N GLY A 60 -14.18 -16.92 -4.18
CA GLY A 60 -13.53 -15.90 -5.00
C GLY A 60 -12.03 -15.75 -4.72
N THR A 61 -11.34 -15.01 -5.58
CA THR A 61 -9.91 -14.62 -5.40
C THR A 61 -9.72 -13.58 -4.29
N GLY A 62 -10.74 -12.78 -3.99
CA GLY A 62 -10.71 -11.82 -2.88
C GLY A 62 -10.95 -12.43 -1.50
N ASP A 63 -11.57 -13.62 -1.43
CA ASP A 63 -11.97 -14.24 -0.16
C ASP A 63 -10.74 -14.72 0.64
N GLU A 64 -10.80 -14.67 1.97
CA GLU A 64 -9.75 -15.19 2.86
C GLU A 64 -10.01 -16.64 3.25
N ILE A 65 -8.94 -17.41 3.45
CA ILE A 65 -8.99 -18.79 3.94
C ILE A 65 -7.93 -18.90 5.04
N LYS A 66 -8.38 -18.96 6.30
CA LYS A 66 -7.53 -18.83 7.47
C LYS A 66 -7.55 -20.10 8.31
N ASN A 67 -6.37 -20.60 8.66
CA ASN A 67 -6.21 -21.68 9.64
C ASN A 67 -6.37 -21.05 11.03
N VAL A 68 -7.50 -21.29 11.70
CA VAL A 68 -7.91 -20.57 12.92
C VAL A 68 -7.73 -21.37 14.20
N TYR A 69 -7.67 -22.70 14.08
CA TYR A 69 -7.42 -23.65 15.16
C TYR A 69 -6.90 -24.95 14.53
N PRO A 70 -6.08 -25.78 15.20
CA PRO A 70 -5.55 -27.00 14.61
C PRO A 70 -6.61 -27.90 13.95
N GLY A 71 -6.56 -28.01 12.63
CA GLY A 71 -7.52 -28.78 11.82
C GLY A 71 -8.82 -28.05 11.46
N VAL A 72 -8.92 -26.74 11.69
CA VAL A 72 -10.12 -25.92 11.45
C VAL A 72 -9.77 -24.69 10.62
N TYR A 73 -10.47 -24.52 9.50
CA TYR A 73 -10.27 -23.43 8.56
C TYR A 73 -11.54 -22.57 8.47
N GLN A 74 -11.40 -21.27 8.73
CA GLN A 74 -12.43 -20.30 8.46
C GLN A 74 -12.27 -19.77 7.03
N ILE A 75 -13.38 -19.69 6.32
CA ILE A 75 -13.53 -19.02 5.03
C ILE A 75 -14.20 -17.69 5.31
N ILE A 76 -13.57 -16.58 4.94
CA ILE A 76 -14.08 -15.22 5.15
C ILE A 76 -14.34 -14.59 3.78
N PHE A 77 -15.56 -14.16 3.52
CA PHE A 77 -15.96 -13.68 2.21
C PHE A 77 -15.70 -12.18 2.07
N SER A 78 -14.98 -11.83 1.01
CA SER A 78 -14.63 -10.43 0.65
C SER A 78 -15.83 -9.50 0.48
N ASN A 79 -17.01 -10.09 0.24
CA ASN A 79 -18.30 -9.44 0.27
C ASN A 79 -19.26 -10.39 0.99
N GLY A 80 -20.05 -9.87 1.95
CA GLY A 80 -21.08 -10.65 2.64
C GLY A 80 -22.08 -11.28 1.66
N LYS A 81 -22.43 -12.54 1.89
CA LYS A 81 -23.28 -13.35 1.01
C LYS A 81 -24.70 -13.47 1.52
N GLN A 82 -25.64 -13.71 0.61
CA GLN A 82 -27.02 -14.04 0.95
C GLN A 82 -27.09 -15.42 1.64
N GLU A 83 -28.07 -15.60 2.53
CA GLU A 83 -28.30 -16.85 3.29
C GLU A 83 -28.32 -18.09 2.36
N SER A 84 -28.98 -17.98 1.20
CA SER A 84 -29.07 -19.04 0.20
C SER A 84 -27.76 -19.37 -0.51
N GLU A 85 -26.85 -18.41 -0.68
CA GLU A 85 -25.53 -18.65 -1.26
C GLU A 85 -24.64 -19.42 -0.28
N LEU A 86 -24.71 -19.06 1.00
CA LEU A 86 -23.99 -19.73 2.09
C LEU A 86 -24.49 -21.16 2.30
N ASP A 87 -25.79 -21.41 2.13
CA ASP A 87 -26.35 -22.77 2.18
C ASP A 87 -25.97 -23.60 0.94
N LEU A 88 -25.94 -23.01 -0.26
CA LEU A 88 -25.39 -23.68 -1.44
C LEU A 88 -23.91 -24.04 -1.27
N LEU A 89 -23.10 -23.12 -0.75
CA LEU A 89 -21.67 -23.30 -0.54
C LEU A 89 -21.36 -24.33 0.56
N GLN A 90 -22.07 -24.30 1.68
CA GLN A 90 -21.99 -25.36 2.70
C GLN A 90 -22.29 -26.73 2.09
N ASN A 91 -23.36 -26.86 1.30
CA ASN A 91 -23.74 -28.13 0.68
C ASN A 91 -22.70 -28.63 -0.33
N GLN A 92 -22.06 -27.74 -1.09
CA GLN A 92 -20.94 -28.10 -1.98
C GLN A 92 -19.71 -28.58 -1.21
N LEU A 93 -19.36 -27.90 -0.12
CA LEU A 93 -18.24 -28.29 0.74
C LEU A 93 -18.54 -29.61 1.49
N LYS A 94 -19.78 -29.86 1.94
CA LYS A 94 -20.21 -31.12 2.58
C LYS A 94 -20.08 -32.34 1.66
N LEU A 95 -19.95 -32.16 0.34
CA LEU A 95 -19.66 -33.24 -0.61
C LEU A 95 -18.16 -33.60 -0.70
N GLN A 96 -17.25 -32.81 -0.13
CA GLN A 96 -15.81 -33.10 -0.07
C GLN A 96 -15.44 -33.96 1.16
N THR A 97 -16.16 -35.08 1.33
CA THR A 97 -16.03 -35.97 2.49
C THR A 97 -14.67 -36.67 2.57
N ASP A 98 -13.84 -36.60 1.51
CA ASP A 98 -12.44 -37.02 1.55
C ASP A 98 -11.58 -36.11 2.44
N MET A 99 -11.98 -34.85 2.64
CA MET A 99 -11.20 -33.84 3.36
C MET A 99 -11.91 -33.24 4.58
N PHE A 100 -13.21 -32.94 4.50
CA PHE A 100 -13.94 -32.23 5.55
C PHE A 100 -14.86 -33.15 6.37
N LYS A 101 -14.69 -33.11 7.71
CA LYS A 101 -15.54 -33.79 8.71
C LYS A 101 -16.85 -33.05 8.90
N ILE A 102 -16.73 -31.76 9.24
CA ILE A 102 -17.82 -30.84 9.55
C ILE A 102 -17.66 -29.61 8.66
N VAL A 103 -18.79 -29.10 8.18
CA VAL A 103 -18.91 -27.81 7.49
C VAL A 103 -20.05 -27.06 8.17
N THR A 104 -19.75 -25.92 8.75
CA THR A 104 -20.67 -25.20 9.65
C THR A 104 -20.68 -23.70 9.38
N ARG A 105 -21.75 -23.03 9.83
CA ARG A 105 -21.79 -21.57 9.87
C ARG A 105 -20.87 -21.06 10.97
N VAL A 106 -20.35 -19.85 10.77
CA VAL A 106 -19.76 -19.04 11.83
C VAL A 106 -20.86 -18.17 12.43
N TYR A 107 -20.77 -17.89 13.74
CA TYR A 107 -21.77 -17.13 14.48
C TYR A 107 -21.15 -15.93 15.19
N TYR A 108 -22.01 -14.99 15.58
CA TYR A 108 -21.78 -14.06 16.68
C TYR A 108 -22.56 -14.54 17.91
N GLY A 109 -22.05 -14.24 19.10
CA GLY A 109 -22.89 -14.15 20.29
C GLY A 109 -23.60 -12.79 20.37
N THR A 110 -23.95 -12.36 21.59
CA THR A 110 -24.52 -11.02 21.85
C THR A 110 -23.60 -9.86 21.42
N SER A 111 -22.29 -10.10 21.33
CA SER A 111 -21.32 -9.18 20.73
C SER A 111 -20.95 -9.62 19.32
N LYS A 112 -21.16 -8.74 18.33
CA LYS A 112 -20.76 -8.94 16.92
C LYS A 112 -19.25 -8.84 16.68
N LEU A 113 -18.45 -8.62 17.73
CA LEU A 113 -16.99 -8.73 17.68
C LEU A 113 -16.52 -10.17 17.98
N VAL A 114 -17.30 -10.93 18.74
CA VAL A 114 -16.92 -12.29 19.17
C VAL A 114 -17.34 -13.30 18.10
N THR A 115 -16.37 -13.68 17.28
CA THR A 115 -16.54 -14.77 16.31
C THR A 115 -16.62 -16.10 17.05
N GLN A 116 -17.62 -16.93 16.71
CA GLN A 116 -17.85 -18.25 17.32
C GLN A 116 -17.97 -19.32 16.22
N ILE A 117 -17.06 -20.29 16.25
CA ILE A 117 -17.07 -21.45 15.34
C ILE A 117 -17.46 -22.69 16.16
N PRO A 118 -18.59 -23.36 15.85
CA PRO A 118 -18.93 -24.63 16.50
C PRO A 118 -17.85 -25.67 16.24
N GLY A 119 -17.26 -26.21 17.30
CA GLY A 119 -16.30 -27.31 17.20
C GLY A 119 -16.97 -28.65 16.86
N ASP A 120 -16.24 -29.72 17.13
CA ASP A 120 -16.73 -31.10 17.08
C ASP A 120 -16.88 -31.73 18.48
N GLU A 121 -16.86 -30.87 19.52
CA GLU A 121 -16.98 -31.17 20.96
C GLU A 121 -18.14 -30.39 21.62
N ILE A 122 -18.69 -30.92 22.70
CA ILE A 122 -19.67 -30.25 23.57
C ILE A 122 -19.28 -30.42 25.04
N ILE A 123 -19.71 -29.47 25.86
CA ILE A 123 -19.58 -29.53 27.33
C ILE A 123 -20.95 -29.91 27.90
N VAL A 124 -21.00 -30.90 28.79
CA VAL A 124 -22.25 -31.31 29.45
C VAL A 124 -22.07 -31.46 30.96
N LYS A 125 -23.14 -31.15 31.70
CA LYS A 125 -23.23 -31.30 33.16
C LYS A 125 -24.36 -32.26 33.49
N LEU A 126 -24.09 -33.34 34.22
CA LEU A 126 -25.16 -34.24 34.70
C LEU A 126 -25.94 -33.61 35.86
N ARG A 127 -27.28 -33.77 35.89
CA ARG A 127 -28.12 -33.36 37.02
C ARG A 127 -27.78 -34.17 38.28
N ASN A 128 -27.66 -35.49 38.14
CA ASN A 128 -27.22 -36.40 39.19
C ASN A 128 -25.94 -37.09 38.73
N LYS A 129 -24.90 -37.14 39.57
CA LYS A 129 -23.65 -37.82 39.22
C LYS A 129 -23.83 -39.34 39.01
N GLU A 130 -24.87 -39.91 39.61
CA GLU A 130 -25.25 -41.32 39.46
C GLU A 130 -25.77 -41.67 38.03
N ASP A 131 -26.07 -40.67 37.19
CA ASP A 131 -26.49 -40.88 35.79
C ASP A 131 -25.31 -41.15 34.82
N GLU A 132 -24.08 -41.29 35.31
CA GLU A 132 -22.86 -41.50 34.51
C GLU A 132 -22.91 -42.76 33.61
N GLU A 133 -23.57 -43.84 34.04
CA GLU A 133 -23.81 -45.01 33.17
C GLU A 133 -24.72 -44.68 31.97
N LYS A 134 -25.70 -43.78 32.15
CA LYS A 134 -26.61 -43.35 31.08
C LYS A 134 -25.88 -42.47 30.07
N LEU A 135 -25.01 -41.59 30.53
CA LEU A 135 -24.09 -40.83 29.67
C LEU A 135 -23.24 -41.77 28.81
N ASN A 136 -22.66 -42.82 29.39
CA ASN A 136 -21.90 -43.81 28.61
C ASN A 136 -22.75 -44.54 27.56
N ILE A 137 -24.01 -44.87 27.87
CA ILE A 137 -24.96 -45.45 26.89
C ILE A 137 -25.25 -44.45 25.75
N PHE A 138 -25.53 -43.18 26.07
CA PHE A 138 -25.79 -42.16 25.04
C PHE A 138 -24.56 -41.90 24.17
N ASN A 139 -23.35 -41.88 24.73
CA ASN A 139 -22.11 -41.75 23.97
C ASN A 139 -21.92 -42.91 22.97
N ILE A 140 -22.17 -44.15 23.39
CA ILE A 140 -22.13 -45.32 22.50
C ILE A 140 -23.20 -45.22 21.39
N GLN A 141 -24.42 -44.81 21.72
CA GLN A 141 -25.51 -44.64 20.75
C GLN A 141 -25.21 -43.53 19.72
N ASN A 142 -24.51 -42.48 20.14
CA ASN A 142 -24.18 -41.31 19.31
C ASN A 142 -22.83 -41.42 18.59
N ASN A 143 -22.07 -42.51 18.77
CA ASN A 143 -20.68 -42.62 18.28
C ASN A 143 -19.80 -41.44 18.78
N CYS A 144 -19.98 -41.05 20.05
CA CYS A 144 -19.21 -40.01 20.72
C CYS A 144 -18.30 -40.61 21.81
N ILE A 145 -17.26 -39.87 22.20
CA ILE A 145 -16.31 -40.24 23.25
C ILE A 145 -16.15 -39.12 24.28
N VAL A 146 -15.86 -39.48 25.53
CA VAL A 146 -15.47 -38.49 26.55
C VAL A 146 -13.98 -38.17 26.39
N THR A 147 -13.64 -36.90 26.17
CA THR A 147 -12.26 -36.41 26.01
C THR A 147 -11.73 -35.72 27.27
N GLY A 148 -12.62 -35.22 28.14
CA GLY A 148 -12.28 -34.61 29.42
C GLY A 148 -13.40 -34.74 30.44
N SER A 149 -13.06 -34.62 31.73
CA SER A 149 -14.03 -34.65 32.84
C SER A 149 -13.54 -33.84 34.03
N SER A 150 -14.47 -33.24 34.78
CA SER A 150 -14.21 -32.50 36.01
C SER A 150 -14.93 -33.12 37.22
N THR A 151 -14.40 -32.90 38.42
CA THR A 151 -14.85 -33.51 39.69
C THR A 151 -16.36 -33.34 39.95
N ASN A 152 -16.92 -32.22 39.50
CA ASN A 152 -18.32 -31.82 39.68
C ASN A 152 -19.32 -32.50 38.71
N GLY A 153 -18.89 -33.49 37.91
CA GLY A 153 -19.77 -34.19 36.95
C GLY A 153 -20.03 -33.36 35.68
N ILE A 154 -19.00 -32.64 35.24
CA ILE A 154 -18.92 -31.99 33.92
C ILE A 154 -18.04 -32.87 33.03
N TYR A 155 -18.44 -33.06 31.79
CA TYR A 155 -17.77 -33.90 30.79
C TYR A 155 -17.63 -33.15 29.46
N ILE A 156 -16.50 -33.32 28.79
CA ILE A 156 -16.29 -32.87 27.40
C ILE A 156 -16.48 -34.09 26.50
N ILE A 157 -17.32 -33.95 25.47
CA ILE A 157 -17.78 -35.05 24.62
C ILE A 157 -17.48 -34.71 23.16
N LYS A 158 -16.69 -35.55 22.50
CA LYS A 158 -16.28 -35.41 21.10
C LYS A 158 -17.03 -36.35 20.18
N THR A 159 -17.44 -35.82 19.03
CA THR A 159 -18.00 -36.61 17.92
C THR A 159 -16.97 -37.56 17.32
N GLY A 160 -17.38 -38.78 16.95
CA GLY A 160 -16.52 -39.76 16.30
C GLY A 160 -16.04 -39.31 14.91
N ILE A 161 -15.04 -40.01 14.36
CA ILE A 161 -14.30 -39.58 13.15
C ILE A 161 -15.17 -39.43 11.88
N ASN A 162 -16.27 -40.18 11.78
CA ASN A 162 -17.20 -40.15 10.64
C ASN A 162 -18.52 -39.42 10.94
N ASP A 163 -18.61 -38.70 12.05
CA ASP A 163 -19.79 -37.90 12.42
C ASP A 163 -19.60 -36.45 12.00
N SER A 164 -20.59 -35.91 11.28
CA SER A 164 -20.58 -34.57 10.69
C SER A 164 -21.47 -33.57 11.43
N ARG A 165 -22.07 -33.95 12.57
CA ARG A 165 -22.73 -33.03 13.49
C ARG A 165 -21.71 -32.08 14.10
N ASN A 166 -22.03 -30.79 14.12
CA ASN A 166 -21.24 -29.79 14.83
C ASN A 166 -21.71 -29.59 16.28
N ALA A 167 -20.92 -28.88 17.09
CA ALA A 167 -21.20 -28.66 18.51
C ALA A 167 -22.61 -28.11 18.83
N VAL A 168 -23.19 -27.25 17.98
CA VAL A 168 -24.55 -26.69 18.17
C VAL A 168 -25.63 -27.75 17.91
N GLU A 169 -25.43 -28.60 16.90
CA GLU A 169 -26.33 -29.72 16.59
C GLU A 169 -26.27 -30.78 17.69
N LEU A 170 -25.07 -31.17 18.13
CA LEU A 170 -24.88 -32.21 19.14
C LEU A 170 -25.35 -31.78 20.54
N SER A 171 -25.13 -30.52 20.93
CA SER A 171 -25.61 -30.01 22.24
C SER A 171 -27.14 -29.96 22.31
N SER A 172 -27.80 -29.58 21.22
CA SER A 172 -29.27 -29.65 21.08
C SER A 172 -29.79 -31.07 21.32
N GLU A 173 -29.13 -32.06 20.70
CA GLU A 173 -29.51 -33.47 20.80
C GLU A 173 -29.24 -34.04 22.20
N TYR A 174 -28.08 -33.76 22.80
CA TYR A 174 -27.75 -34.20 24.15
C TYR A 174 -28.68 -33.61 25.21
N MET A 175 -29.02 -32.32 25.11
CA MET A 175 -29.97 -31.68 26.03
C MET A 175 -31.35 -32.36 26.01
N SER A 176 -31.77 -32.90 24.86
CA SER A 176 -33.05 -33.62 24.72
C SER A 176 -33.15 -34.90 25.56
N TYR A 177 -32.02 -35.50 25.96
CA TYR A 177 -31.99 -36.69 26.81
C TYR A 177 -32.36 -36.42 28.29
N GLY A 178 -32.49 -35.15 28.70
CA GLY A 178 -33.07 -34.73 29.98
C GLY A 178 -32.24 -34.98 31.25
N ILE A 179 -31.27 -35.91 31.23
CA ILE A 179 -30.36 -36.18 32.37
C ILE A 179 -29.34 -35.05 32.61
N PHE A 180 -29.19 -34.14 31.65
CA PHE A 180 -28.24 -33.04 31.72
C PHE A 180 -28.88 -31.78 32.33
N GLU A 181 -28.12 -31.14 33.21
CA GLU A 181 -28.41 -29.82 33.76
C GLU A 181 -28.32 -28.78 32.66
N TYR A 182 -27.20 -28.81 31.94
CA TYR A 182 -26.96 -28.17 30.66
C TYR A 182 -26.13 -29.09 29.74
N ALA A 183 -26.32 -28.93 28.44
CA ALA A 183 -25.41 -29.36 27.39
C ALA A 183 -25.21 -28.15 26.46
N GLU A 184 -23.97 -27.79 26.18
CA GLU A 184 -23.60 -26.56 25.47
C GLU A 184 -22.49 -26.82 24.44
N PRO A 185 -22.49 -26.10 23.30
CA PRO A 185 -21.46 -26.25 22.28
C PRO A 185 -20.09 -25.81 22.80
N ASP A 186 -19.04 -26.61 22.55
CA ASP A 186 -17.68 -26.11 22.71
C ASP A 186 -17.33 -25.25 21.47
N PHE A 187 -16.99 -23.99 21.72
CA PHE A 187 -16.80 -22.98 20.69
C PHE A 187 -15.32 -22.67 20.49
N ILE A 188 -14.89 -22.70 19.24
CA ILE A 188 -13.59 -22.20 18.81
C ILE A 188 -13.74 -20.68 18.60
N TYR A 189 -12.98 -19.91 19.38
CA TYR A 189 -12.89 -18.46 19.30
C TYR A 189 -11.59 -18.08 18.56
N PRO A 190 -11.64 -17.68 17.28
CA PRO A 190 -10.44 -17.26 16.55
C PRO A 190 -9.88 -15.93 17.05
N ASP A 191 -8.67 -15.58 16.60
CA ASP A 191 -8.13 -14.22 16.56
C ASP A 191 -8.28 -13.38 17.83
N LYS A 192 -8.01 -13.98 19.00
CA LYS A 192 -8.11 -13.30 20.31
C LYS A 192 -9.47 -12.64 20.60
N CYS A 193 -10.57 -12.98 19.91
CA CYS A 193 -11.84 -12.25 20.03
C CYS A 193 -12.45 -12.17 21.45
N LEU A 194 -11.91 -12.92 22.43
CA LEU A 194 -12.26 -12.85 23.86
C LEU A 194 -11.52 -11.74 24.65
N LEU A 195 -10.53 -11.06 24.06
CA LEU A 195 -9.70 -10.06 24.76
C LEU A 195 -10.14 -8.61 24.55
N LEU A 196 -10.89 -8.31 23.48
CA LEU A 196 -11.35 -6.97 23.09
C LEU A 196 -12.25 -6.33 24.16
N SER A 197 -11.63 -5.73 25.18
CA SER A 197 -12.31 -5.08 26.29
C SER A 197 -12.83 -3.71 25.87
N ILE A 198 -14.13 -3.63 25.62
CA ILE A 198 -14.84 -2.35 25.54
C ILE A 198 -14.94 -1.79 26.97
N PRO A 199 -14.36 -0.61 27.27
CA PRO A 199 -14.44 -0.05 28.60
C PRO A 199 -15.87 0.22 29.04
N ASN A 200 -16.12 0.11 30.34
CA ASN A 200 -17.45 0.36 30.93
C ASN A 200 -17.78 1.86 31.15
N ASP A 201 -16.92 2.76 30.66
CA ASP A 201 -16.97 4.21 30.88
C ASP A 201 -18.07 4.89 30.06
N GLN A 202 -18.75 5.87 30.69
CA GLN A 202 -20.07 6.36 30.27
C GLN A 202 -20.13 6.85 28.81
N TYR A 203 -19.09 7.56 28.35
CA TYR A 203 -19.02 8.19 27.04
C TYR A 203 -18.03 7.51 26.10
N PHE A 204 -17.50 6.31 26.42
CA PHE A 204 -16.52 5.62 25.57
C PHE A 204 -17.01 5.42 24.12
N ASN A 205 -18.31 5.15 23.93
CA ASN A 205 -18.91 5.00 22.60
C ASN A 205 -18.84 6.29 21.75
N SER A 206 -18.66 7.46 22.36
CA SER A 206 -18.44 8.75 21.68
C SER A 206 -16.97 9.02 21.35
N GLN A 207 -16.02 8.25 21.91
CA GLN A 207 -14.58 8.45 21.76
C GLN A 207 -14.03 7.81 20.47
N TRP A 208 -14.48 8.32 19.31
CA TRP A 208 -14.06 7.82 17.99
C TRP A 208 -12.54 7.73 17.82
N ALA A 209 -11.78 8.66 18.42
CA ALA A 209 -10.32 8.69 18.36
C ALA A 209 -9.66 7.38 18.85
N LEU A 210 -10.31 6.71 19.82
CA LEU A 210 -9.88 5.44 20.39
C LEU A 210 -10.45 4.24 19.61
N ARG A 211 -11.72 4.36 19.18
CA ARG A 211 -12.47 3.33 18.46
C ARG A 211 -13.63 3.95 17.66
N ASN A 212 -13.52 3.98 16.34
CA ASN A 212 -14.51 4.53 15.42
C ASN A 212 -15.36 3.40 14.82
N VAL A 213 -16.67 3.48 15.03
CA VAL A 213 -17.69 2.50 14.60
C VAL A 213 -18.79 3.18 13.78
N SER A 214 -18.45 4.29 13.11
CA SER A 214 -19.40 5.18 12.43
C SER A 214 -20.44 5.84 13.35
N GLN A 215 -20.07 6.12 14.61
CA GLN A 215 -20.90 6.90 15.53
C GLN A 215 -21.05 8.36 15.08
N THR A 216 -22.13 9.02 15.49
CA THR A 216 -22.36 10.46 15.28
C THR A 216 -21.54 11.29 16.28
N LEU A 217 -20.91 12.36 15.80
CA LEU A 217 -19.90 13.15 16.51
C LEU A 217 -20.17 14.65 16.38
N ASN A 218 -20.01 15.39 17.48
CA ASN A 218 -20.21 16.84 17.54
C ASN A 218 -18.97 17.60 17.04
N THR A 219 -19.12 18.38 15.97
CA THR A 219 -18.04 19.11 15.31
C THR A 219 -17.88 20.54 15.81
N GLY A 220 -18.70 20.97 16.79
CA GLY A 220 -18.47 22.17 17.60
C GLY A 220 -18.52 23.52 16.90
N SER A 221 -18.88 23.59 15.60
CA SER A 221 -18.62 24.78 14.80
C SER A 221 -19.42 26.03 15.22
N PRO A 222 -18.77 27.12 15.64
CA PRO A 222 -19.48 28.33 16.10
C PRO A 222 -19.95 29.25 14.96
N PHE A 223 -19.47 29.03 13.73
CA PHE A 223 -19.72 29.89 12.57
C PHE A 223 -20.61 29.21 11.52
N LEU A 224 -21.87 28.94 11.88
CA LEU A 224 -22.83 28.36 10.95
C LEU A 224 -23.11 29.25 9.74
N PHE A 225 -23.05 28.64 8.55
CA PHE A 225 -23.84 29.06 7.41
C PHE A 225 -25.16 28.28 7.33
N GLN A 226 -26.15 28.81 6.60
CA GLN A 226 -27.44 28.15 6.40
C GLN A 226 -27.27 26.86 5.57
N GLY A 227 -27.14 25.72 6.24
CA GLY A 227 -26.89 24.41 5.65
C GLY A 227 -25.69 23.66 6.23
N ASP A 228 -24.91 24.30 7.11
CA ASP A 228 -23.80 23.64 7.80
C ASP A 228 -24.31 22.64 8.84
N ALA A 229 -23.53 21.57 9.06
CA ALA A 229 -23.88 20.47 9.95
C ALA A 229 -22.98 20.50 11.19
N TYR A 230 -23.60 20.59 12.37
CA TYR A 230 -22.95 20.45 13.69
C TYR A 230 -22.47 19.04 14.00
N GLU A 231 -22.96 18.06 13.24
CA GLU A 231 -22.70 16.65 13.47
C GLU A 231 -22.04 16.04 12.22
N VAL A 232 -21.25 15.00 12.44
CA VAL A 232 -20.79 14.12 11.37
C VAL A 232 -20.73 12.69 11.89
N ASN A 233 -21.08 11.71 11.06
CA ASN A 233 -20.82 10.31 11.39
C ASN A 233 -19.36 10.00 11.07
N GLY A 234 -18.66 9.29 11.95
CA GLY A 234 -17.33 8.76 11.63
C GLY A 234 -17.38 7.71 10.50
N ILE A 235 -16.21 7.32 10.01
CA ILE A 235 -16.04 6.11 9.21
C ILE A 235 -15.46 5.02 10.14
N THR A 236 -16.09 3.84 10.19
CA THR A 236 -15.57 2.71 10.97
C THR A 236 -14.10 2.47 10.64
N ASN A 237 -13.26 2.22 11.65
CA ASN A 237 -11.80 2.08 11.54
C ASN A 237 -11.01 3.36 11.18
N ALA A 238 -11.64 4.54 11.10
CA ALA A 238 -10.95 5.84 11.10
C ALA A 238 -10.62 6.28 12.55
N ASP A 239 -9.70 5.57 13.20
CA ASP A 239 -9.29 5.71 14.61
C ASP A 239 -7.83 5.27 14.83
N MET A 240 -7.25 5.56 15.99
CA MET A 240 -5.88 5.13 16.31
C MET A 240 -5.76 3.67 16.80
N ARG A 241 -6.80 2.82 16.70
CA ARG A 241 -6.80 1.44 17.24
C ARG A 241 -6.35 1.34 18.70
N VAL A 242 -6.84 2.23 19.56
CA VAL A 242 -6.44 2.24 20.98
C VAL A 242 -7.10 1.09 21.74
N SER A 243 -8.37 0.77 21.44
CA SER A 243 -9.05 -0.41 22.00
C SER A 243 -8.26 -1.69 21.82
N ASP A 244 -7.65 -1.85 20.65
CA ASP A 244 -6.95 -3.05 20.23
C ASP A 244 -5.52 -3.08 20.80
N ALA A 245 -4.96 -1.92 21.17
CA ALA A 245 -3.67 -1.80 21.84
C ALA A 245 -3.76 -2.19 23.34
N TRP A 246 -4.92 -2.04 23.98
CA TRP A 246 -5.14 -2.45 25.37
C TRP A 246 -5.05 -3.96 25.58
N ASP A 247 -5.28 -4.79 24.55
CA ASP A 247 -4.93 -6.22 24.52
C ASP A 247 -3.42 -6.51 24.80
N TYR A 248 -2.57 -5.49 24.73
CA TYR A 248 -1.12 -5.55 24.96
C TYR A 248 -0.71 -4.73 26.19
N THR A 249 -1.20 -3.49 26.34
CA THR A 249 -0.95 -2.68 27.54
C THR A 249 -1.94 -1.52 27.68
N ASP A 250 -2.38 -1.26 28.92
CA ASP A 250 -3.09 -0.06 29.35
C ASP A 250 -2.15 1.10 29.71
N GLY A 251 -0.85 0.94 29.49
CA GLY A 251 0.19 1.79 30.09
C GLY A 251 0.82 1.14 31.33
N SER A 252 1.78 1.83 31.94
CA SER A 252 2.52 1.35 33.11
C SER A 252 2.80 2.47 34.12
N PRO A 253 2.62 2.22 35.43
CA PRO A 253 2.88 3.22 36.47
C PRO A 253 4.38 3.50 36.69
N SER A 254 5.27 2.92 35.88
CA SER A 254 6.67 3.34 35.75
C SER A 254 6.85 4.55 34.83
N ILE A 255 5.97 4.74 33.84
CA ILE A 255 6.03 5.80 32.84
C ILE A 255 5.35 7.06 33.39
N LYS A 256 6.02 8.21 33.27
CA LYS A 256 5.51 9.51 33.72
C LYS A 256 5.34 10.48 32.56
N ILE A 257 4.15 11.07 32.45
CA ILE A 257 3.77 12.00 31.40
C ILE A 257 3.61 13.40 31.99
N GLY A 258 4.36 14.36 31.47
CA GLY A 258 4.27 15.77 31.84
C GLY A 258 3.32 16.53 30.94
N ILE A 259 2.36 17.23 31.52
CA ILE A 259 1.47 18.16 30.81
C ILE A 259 1.94 19.56 31.15
N ILE A 260 2.62 20.23 30.22
CA ILE A 260 3.08 21.62 30.37
C ILE A 260 2.01 22.51 29.75
N ASP A 261 1.13 23.09 30.56
CA ASP A 261 -0.09 23.75 30.08
C ASP A 261 -0.68 24.75 31.12
N SER A 262 -2.00 25.01 31.10
CA SER A 262 -2.71 25.87 32.07
C SER A 262 -2.83 25.28 33.48
N GLY A 263 -2.88 23.96 33.60
CA GLY A 263 -2.97 23.21 34.86
C GLY A 263 -3.62 21.86 34.62
N ILE A 264 -4.13 21.21 35.67
CA ILE A 264 -5.15 20.16 35.54
C ILE A 264 -6.11 20.27 36.73
N ASP A 265 -7.39 19.99 36.54
CA ASP A 265 -8.30 19.67 37.64
C ASP A 265 -7.90 18.32 38.26
N SER A 266 -6.89 18.34 39.13
CA SER A 266 -6.36 17.14 39.79
C SER A 266 -7.35 16.49 40.78
N LEU A 267 -8.52 17.10 40.99
CA LEU A 267 -9.64 16.56 41.75
C LEU A 267 -10.78 16.04 40.87
N HIS A 268 -10.66 16.17 39.53
CA HIS A 268 -11.59 15.62 38.57
C HIS A 268 -11.86 14.14 38.86
N PRO A 269 -13.11 13.68 39.02
CA PRO A 269 -13.43 12.31 39.42
C PRO A 269 -12.75 11.26 38.54
N ASP A 270 -12.75 11.50 37.24
CA ASP A 270 -12.17 10.65 36.20
C ASP A 270 -10.63 10.65 36.14
N LEU A 271 -9.96 11.33 37.08
CA LEU A 271 -8.51 11.23 37.31
C LEU A 271 -8.17 10.59 38.67
N GLN A 272 -9.17 10.20 39.47
CA GLN A 272 -8.98 9.71 40.84
C GLN A 272 -8.65 8.22 40.92
N ALA A 273 -7.47 7.82 40.43
CA ALA A 273 -6.88 6.51 40.69
C ALA A 273 -5.67 6.59 41.66
N PRO A 274 -5.45 5.61 42.55
CA PRO A 274 -4.40 5.68 43.58
C PRO A 274 -2.97 5.84 43.02
N GLY A 275 -2.40 7.04 43.20
CA GLY A 275 -1.05 7.37 42.72
C GLY A 275 -0.94 7.61 41.21
N HIS A 276 -2.08 7.82 40.54
CA HIS A 276 -2.19 8.13 39.11
C HIS A 276 -1.70 9.54 38.78
N ILE A 277 -2.28 10.54 39.45
CA ILE A 277 -1.78 11.91 39.44
C ILE A 277 -0.60 12.03 40.40
N LEU A 278 0.54 12.47 39.89
CA LEU A 278 1.72 12.83 40.65
C LEU A 278 1.63 14.27 41.16
N PRO A 279 2.31 14.63 42.27
CA PRO A 279 2.44 16.02 42.71
C PRO A 279 2.97 16.90 41.58
N GLY A 280 2.17 17.88 41.17
CA GLY A 280 2.50 18.78 40.06
C GLY A 280 3.60 19.79 40.39
N TYR A 281 3.73 20.78 39.50
CA TYR A 281 4.60 21.94 39.70
C TYR A 281 3.98 23.19 39.08
N ASP A 282 3.97 24.30 39.80
CA ASP A 282 3.65 25.59 39.25
C ASP A 282 4.95 26.26 38.78
N ALA A 283 5.22 26.20 37.47
CA ALA A 283 6.37 26.85 36.86
C ALA A 283 6.15 28.36 36.66
N PHE A 284 4.92 28.87 36.76
CA PHE A 284 4.66 30.31 36.75
C PHE A 284 5.12 30.94 38.07
N ASN A 285 4.63 30.44 39.21
CA ASN A 285 4.92 30.93 40.56
C ASN A 285 6.18 30.32 41.20
N ASN A 286 6.77 29.27 40.60
CA ASN A 286 7.94 28.54 41.12
C ASN A 286 7.62 27.81 42.44
N THR A 287 6.52 27.08 42.48
CA THR A 287 5.98 26.42 43.70
C THR A 287 5.60 24.96 43.47
N GLU A 288 5.73 24.17 44.54
CA GLU A 288 5.40 22.74 44.56
C GLU A 288 3.90 22.50 44.75
N GLY A 289 3.34 21.51 44.05
CA GLY A 289 1.95 21.08 44.18
C GLY A 289 1.22 20.97 42.85
N SER A 290 0.08 20.27 42.85
CA SER A 290 -0.82 20.21 41.70
C SER A 290 -1.56 21.55 41.58
N ALA A 291 -1.19 22.34 40.58
CA ALA A 291 -1.80 23.62 40.31
C ALA A 291 -3.20 23.45 39.69
N VAL A 292 -4.12 24.33 40.12
CA VAL A 292 -5.48 24.47 39.58
C VAL A 292 -5.39 24.81 38.09
N ASP A 293 -6.22 24.20 37.25
CA ASP A 293 -6.41 24.69 35.88
C ASP A 293 -7.26 25.97 35.91
N TYR A 294 -6.76 27.02 35.27
CA TYR A 294 -7.46 28.31 35.13
C TYR A 294 -8.15 28.46 33.76
N GLY A 295 -8.00 27.49 32.86
CA GLY A 295 -8.42 27.59 31.46
C GLY A 295 -8.97 26.31 30.84
N SER A 296 -9.22 25.23 31.61
CA SER A 296 -9.73 23.91 31.19
C SER A 296 -8.95 23.14 30.12
N HIS A 297 -7.95 23.77 29.50
CA HIS A 297 -7.21 23.23 28.37
C HIS A 297 -6.27 22.09 28.81
N GLY A 298 -5.53 22.29 29.90
CA GLY A 298 -4.68 21.25 30.47
C GLY A 298 -5.46 20.07 31.06
N THR A 299 -6.63 20.32 31.68
CA THR A 299 -7.61 19.27 32.05
C THR A 299 -8.07 18.47 30.82
N SER A 300 -8.38 19.15 29.71
CA SER A 300 -8.78 18.51 28.44
C SER A 300 -7.64 17.70 27.81
N VAL A 301 -6.39 18.16 27.93
CA VAL A 301 -5.18 17.42 27.50
C VAL A 301 -4.93 16.19 28.38
N ALA A 302 -5.17 16.30 29.70
CA ALA A 302 -5.02 15.18 30.64
C ALA A 302 -6.04 14.06 30.40
N GLY A 303 -7.28 14.41 30.08
CA GLY A 303 -8.35 13.46 29.79
C GLY A 303 -8.01 12.48 28.67
N ILE A 304 -7.61 13.02 27.50
CA ILE A 304 -7.22 12.23 26.33
C ILE A 304 -6.06 11.29 26.67
N ILE A 305 -5.06 11.77 27.42
CA ILE A 305 -3.88 10.96 27.78
C ILE A 305 -4.24 9.83 28.75
N GLY A 306 -5.05 10.11 29.79
CA GLY A 306 -5.20 9.21 30.93
C GLY A 306 -6.34 9.55 31.88
N ALA A 307 -7.54 9.82 31.39
CA ALA A 307 -8.75 9.53 32.17
C ALA A 307 -8.80 8.04 32.57
N VAL A 308 -9.41 7.72 33.71
CA VAL A 308 -9.28 6.41 34.36
C VAL A 308 -10.28 5.41 33.75
N LYS A 309 -9.78 4.60 32.81
CA LYS A 309 -10.54 3.52 32.16
C LYS A 309 -11.18 2.55 33.17
N ASP A 310 -12.36 2.06 32.80
CA ASP A 310 -13.18 1.04 33.48
C ASP A 310 -13.72 1.44 34.87
N ASN A 311 -14.00 2.73 35.09
CA ASN A 311 -14.49 3.29 36.36
C ASN A 311 -16.01 3.55 36.43
N SER A 312 -16.74 3.30 35.34
CA SER A 312 -18.20 3.49 35.18
C SER A 312 -18.70 4.95 35.20
N ILE A 313 -17.83 5.93 35.04
CA ILE A 313 -18.16 7.32 34.74
C ILE A 313 -17.50 7.74 33.41
N GLY A 314 -17.72 8.97 32.96
CA GLY A 314 -16.79 9.67 32.07
C GLY A 314 -16.25 8.93 30.83
N ILE A 315 -14.92 8.90 30.69
CA ILE A 315 -14.20 8.48 29.49
C ILE A 315 -12.95 7.66 29.81
N ALA A 316 -12.52 6.83 28.86
CA ALA A 316 -11.20 6.21 28.92
C ALA A 316 -10.12 7.15 28.36
N GLY A 317 -9.00 7.32 29.07
CA GLY A 317 -7.79 7.88 28.47
C GLY A 317 -7.02 6.82 27.65
N ILE A 318 -6.05 7.24 26.85
CA ILE A 318 -5.27 6.33 25.99
C ILE A 318 -4.36 5.40 26.78
N ALA A 319 -3.67 5.94 27.79
CA ALA A 319 -2.70 5.24 28.63
C ALA A 319 -3.09 5.35 30.12
N PRO A 320 -4.26 4.80 30.52
CA PRO A 320 -4.83 4.97 31.86
C PRO A 320 -3.97 4.36 32.99
N GLY A 321 -3.05 3.46 32.67
CA GLY A 321 -2.06 2.91 33.62
C GLY A 321 -0.80 3.77 33.80
N CYS A 322 -0.58 4.78 32.97
CA CYS A 322 0.57 5.70 33.06
C CYS A 322 0.28 6.87 34.00
N LYS A 323 1.33 7.42 34.63
CA LYS A 323 1.16 8.51 35.61
C LYS A 323 1.26 9.89 34.97
N ILE A 324 0.38 10.80 35.38
CA ILE A 324 0.31 12.18 34.87
C ILE A 324 0.89 13.16 35.91
N MET A 325 1.66 14.15 35.45
CA MET A 325 2.13 15.29 36.24
C MET A 325 1.77 16.61 35.53
N SER A 326 1.00 17.47 36.20
CA SER A 326 0.76 18.84 35.76
C SER A 326 2.00 19.72 35.98
N ILE A 327 2.32 20.55 34.99
CA ILE A 327 3.32 21.61 35.08
C ILE A 327 2.70 22.91 34.51
N THR A 328 2.12 23.74 35.38
CA THR A 328 1.47 24.99 34.95
C THR A 328 2.50 26.04 34.50
N ILE A 329 2.31 26.62 33.32
CA ILE A 329 3.12 27.74 32.81
C ILE A 329 2.37 29.08 32.74
N TYR A 330 1.04 29.07 32.84
CA TYR A 330 0.18 30.26 32.73
C TYR A 330 -0.33 30.76 34.09
N ASP A 331 -0.85 31.99 34.13
CA ASP A 331 -1.71 32.49 35.21
C ASP A 331 -3.20 32.48 34.83
N GLU A 332 -4.04 32.97 35.74
CA GLU A 332 -5.49 33.20 35.56
C GLU A 332 -5.85 34.08 34.35
N ASN A 333 -4.89 34.79 33.75
CA ASN A 333 -5.06 35.65 32.57
C ASN A 333 -4.43 35.02 31.31
N GLY A 334 -4.03 33.74 31.34
CA GLY A 334 -3.36 33.06 30.23
C GLY A 334 -1.96 33.61 29.92
N THR A 335 -1.36 34.38 30.82
CA THR A 335 -0.07 35.05 30.58
C THR A 335 1.10 34.17 31.01
N THR A 336 2.25 34.25 30.33
CA THR A 336 3.48 33.54 30.70
C THR A 336 4.74 34.32 30.31
N THR A 337 5.93 33.80 30.63
CA THR A 337 7.22 34.37 30.23
C THR A 337 8.18 33.27 29.78
N THR A 338 9.13 33.62 28.91
CA THR A 338 10.19 32.72 28.41
C THR A 338 10.91 31.94 29.52
N SER A 339 11.15 32.59 30.66
CA SER A 339 11.77 32.00 31.85
C SER A 339 10.89 30.96 32.57
N LYS A 340 9.56 31.10 32.52
CA LYS A 340 8.61 30.14 33.10
C LYS A 340 8.49 28.90 32.22
N ILE A 341 8.41 29.08 30.90
CA ILE A 341 8.42 27.99 29.92
C ILE A 341 9.73 27.20 30.03
N ALA A 342 10.90 27.85 30.00
CA ALA A 342 12.19 27.15 30.11
C ALA A 342 12.33 26.37 31.43
N ARG A 343 11.88 26.96 32.55
CA ARG A 343 11.80 26.30 33.87
C ARG A 343 10.90 25.05 33.85
N ALA A 344 9.79 25.07 33.12
CA ALA A 344 8.89 23.91 33.01
C ALA A 344 9.59 22.72 32.34
N PHE A 345 10.27 22.94 31.20
CA PHE A 345 11.02 21.90 30.50
C PHE A 345 12.22 21.37 31.32
N ASP A 346 12.97 22.26 32.00
CA ASP A 346 14.03 21.82 32.91
C ASP A 346 13.49 21.04 34.12
N THR A 347 12.30 21.39 34.62
CA THR A 347 11.65 20.65 35.71
C THR A 347 11.15 19.28 35.27
N ALA A 348 10.52 19.17 34.10
CA ALA A 348 10.11 17.90 33.50
C ALA A 348 11.31 16.95 33.31
N ARG A 349 12.43 17.50 32.81
CA ARG A 349 13.72 16.81 32.68
C ARG A 349 14.27 16.33 34.03
N VAL A 350 14.33 17.21 35.04
CA VAL A 350 14.88 16.90 36.38
C VAL A 350 14.02 15.91 37.16
N ARG A 351 12.69 15.95 37.02
CA ARG A 351 11.76 14.97 37.60
C ARG A 351 11.76 13.62 36.86
N GLY A 352 12.51 13.52 35.76
CA GLY A 352 12.60 12.34 34.93
C GLY A 352 11.25 11.95 34.35
N LEU A 353 10.54 12.91 33.76
CA LEU A 353 9.34 12.60 32.97
C LEU A 353 9.77 11.94 31.65
N ASP A 354 9.04 10.92 31.24
CA ASP A 354 9.34 10.12 30.07
C ASP A 354 8.83 10.79 28.79
N ILE A 355 7.65 11.38 28.90
CA ILE A 355 6.94 12.05 27.82
C ILE A 355 6.54 13.44 28.30
N ILE A 356 6.61 14.43 27.43
CA ILE A 356 6.16 15.79 27.65
C ILE A 356 5.15 16.14 26.56
N CYS A 357 3.96 16.60 26.94
CA CYS A 357 2.91 17.06 26.06
C CYS A 357 2.71 18.58 26.26
N SER A 358 2.51 19.30 25.16
CA SER A 358 2.33 20.77 25.16
C SER A 358 1.41 21.19 24.02
N GLY A 359 0.14 21.46 24.32
CA GLY A 359 -0.91 21.73 23.32
C GLY A 359 -0.96 23.17 22.80
N TRP A 360 0.16 23.90 22.81
CA TRP A 360 0.25 25.34 22.57
C TRP A 360 1.48 25.72 21.72
N GLY A 361 1.48 26.93 21.16
CA GLY A 361 2.60 27.44 20.35
C GLY A 361 2.36 28.87 19.85
N GLY A 362 3.13 29.30 18.85
CA GLY A 362 2.90 30.57 18.12
C GLY A 362 3.72 31.77 18.59
N GLY A 363 4.54 31.63 19.64
CA GLY A 363 5.46 32.68 20.09
C GLY A 363 6.71 32.82 19.21
N SER A 364 7.44 33.93 19.35
CA SER A 364 8.73 34.12 18.66
C SER A 364 9.78 33.09 19.10
N PRO A 365 10.63 32.56 18.19
CA PRO A 365 11.66 31.59 18.53
C PRO A 365 12.61 32.09 19.63
N SER A 366 12.90 31.24 20.61
CA SER A 366 13.70 31.60 21.78
C SER A 366 14.82 30.59 22.05
N PRO A 367 16.11 30.99 21.98
CA PRO A 367 17.22 30.11 22.32
C PRO A 367 17.12 29.49 23.72
N THR A 368 16.52 30.20 24.69
CA THR A 368 16.34 29.70 26.06
C THR A 368 15.31 28.57 26.15
N ILE A 369 14.18 28.67 25.44
CA ILE A 369 13.16 27.61 25.39
C ILE A 369 13.69 26.43 24.57
N THR A 370 14.27 26.69 23.39
CA THR A 370 14.88 25.67 22.52
C THR A 370 15.97 24.89 23.26
N GLN A 371 16.83 25.55 24.05
CA GLN A 371 17.86 24.85 24.84
C GLN A 371 17.24 23.99 25.95
N ALA A 372 16.18 24.43 26.62
CA ALA A 372 15.51 23.64 27.65
C ALA A 372 14.82 22.38 27.07
N ILE A 373 14.17 22.53 25.90
CA ILE A 373 13.60 21.43 25.11
C ILE A 373 14.70 20.45 24.69
N ASN A 374 15.79 20.94 24.07
CA ASN A 374 16.93 20.11 23.66
C ASN A 374 17.57 19.37 24.86
N ASN A 375 17.71 20.04 26.01
CA ASN A 375 18.21 19.42 27.24
C ASN A 375 17.32 18.25 27.68
N ALA A 376 15.99 18.39 27.57
CA ALA A 376 15.04 17.34 27.93
C ALA A 376 15.05 16.17 26.93
N ALA A 377 15.10 16.47 25.63
CA ALA A 377 15.17 15.47 24.56
C ALA A 377 16.47 14.64 24.57
N VAL A 378 17.59 15.23 25.00
CA VAL A 378 18.91 14.56 25.04
C VAL A 378 19.23 13.94 26.41
N SER A 379 18.98 14.65 27.51
CA SER A 379 19.40 14.23 28.87
C SER A 379 18.25 13.84 29.80
N GLY A 380 17.00 13.97 29.37
CA GLY A 380 15.84 13.37 30.04
C GLY A 380 15.93 11.84 30.08
N ARG A 381 15.10 11.20 30.92
CA ARG A 381 15.07 9.74 31.12
C ARG A 381 16.46 9.13 31.35
N SER A 382 17.26 9.76 32.21
CA SER A 382 18.64 9.34 32.53
C SER A 382 19.59 9.21 31.32
N GLY A 383 19.35 9.99 30.25
CA GLY A 383 20.10 9.93 29.00
C GLY A 383 19.48 9.06 27.90
N SER A 384 18.35 8.40 28.15
CA SER A 384 17.54 7.76 27.08
C SER A 384 16.77 8.79 26.24
N GLY A 385 16.64 10.02 26.72
CA GLY A 385 15.97 11.15 26.04
C GLY A 385 14.46 11.12 26.21
N ALA A 386 13.87 12.22 26.70
CA ALA A 386 12.40 12.34 26.80
C ALA A 386 11.77 12.52 25.40
N LEU A 387 10.57 11.98 25.20
CA LEU A 387 9.78 12.30 24.01
C LEU A 387 8.97 13.56 24.28
N ILE A 388 8.98 14.52 23.35
CA ILE A 388 8.37 15.84 23.53
C ILE A 388 7.41 16.08 22.39
N PHE A 389 6.13 16.27 22.67
CA PHE A 389 5.06 16.42 21.69
C PHE A 389 4.48 17.83 21.75
N PHE A 390 4.34 18.47 20.59
CA PHE A 390 3.73 19.78 20.44
C PHE A 390 2.61 19.78 19.40
N SER A 391 1.72 20.77 19.51
CA SER A 391 0.67 21.04 18.54
C SER A 391 1.20 21.87 17.37
N SER A 392 1.01 21.41 16.13
CA SER A 392 1.49 22.14 14.95
C SER A 392 0.86 23.53 14.77
N GLY A 393 -0.34 23.74 15.34
CA GLY A 393 -1.13 24.97 15.30
C GLY A 393 -2.39 24.84 14.44
N ASN A 394 -3.30 25.83 14.55
CA ASN A 394 -4.69 25.73 14.07
C ASN A 394 -5.03 26.73 12.94
N ASP A 395 -4.02 27.36 12.33
CA ASP A 395 -4.20 28.43 11.34
C ASP A 395 -4.49 27.89 9.93
N GLY A 396 -4.16 26.62 9.67
CA GLY A 396 -4.21 25.99 8.36
C GLY A 396 -3.05 26.36 7.44
N ARG A 397 -1.86 26.67 7.98
CA ARG A 397 -0.67 27.17 7.25
C ARG A 397 0.56 26.25 7.34
N ASN A 398 1.63 26.66 6.66
CA ASN A 398 2.98 26.09 6.74
C ASN A 398 4.00 27.16 7.15
N PRO A 399 5.06 26.83 7.92
CA PRO A 399 5.30 25.56 8.61
C PRO A 399 4.38 25.39 9.86
N PRO A 400 4.53 24.31 10.64
CA PRO A 400 4.08 24.28 12.05
C PRO A 400 4.60 25.50 12.83
N VAL A 401 3.92 25.90 13.92
CA VAL A 401 4.36 27.06 14.73
C VAL A 401 5.50 26.70 15.68
N TYR A 402 6.31 27.70 16.09
CA TYR A 402 7.28 27.51 17.16
C TYR A 402 6.59 27.15 18.49
N PRO A 403 7.08 26.17 19.27
CA PRO A 403 8.29 25.37 19.06
C PRO A 403 8.07 24.00 18.40
N SER A 404 6.88 23.75 17.81
CA SER A 404 6.49 22.45 17.25
C SER A 404 7.43 21.93 16.16
N TYR A 405 7.99 22.81 15.33
CA TYR A 405 8.85 22.42 14.21
C TYR A 405 10.27 21.96 14.60
N LEU A 406 10.72 22.10 15.85
CA LEU A 406 12.13 21.84 16.21
C LEU A 406 12.49 20.35 16.14
N ASP A 407 13.65 19.97 15.57
CA ASP A 407 14.18 18.58 15.48
C ASP A 407 13.98 17.66 16.71
N ASN A 408 14.05 18.24 17.92
CA ASN A 408 13.96 17.52 19.19
C ASN A 408 12.52 17.38 19.73
N VAL A 409 11.56 17.96 19.05
CA VAL A 409 10.12 17.88 19.27
C VAL A 409 9.51 16.88 18.28
N VAL A 410 8.32 16.38 18.60
CA VAL A 410 7.42 15.67 17.69
C VAL A 410 6.29 16.63 17.36
N SER A 411 6.23 17.04 16.10
CA SER A 411 5.28 17.99 15.57
C SER A 411 3.98 17.28 15.19
N VAL A 412 2.90 17.50 15.93
CA VAL A 412 1.63 16.77 15.79
C VAL A 412 0.54 17.62 15.15
N GLY A 413 0.08 17.19 13.97
CA GLY A 413 -1.03 17.77 13.24
C GLY A 413 -2.34 17.00 13.40
N GLY A 414 -3.42 17.55 12.86
CA GLY A 414 -4.76 17.00 13.00
C GLY A 414 -5.25 16.11 11.84
N SER A 415 -5.87 14.99 12.20
CA SER A 415 -6.76 14.19 11.33
C SER A 415 -8.21 14.28 11.81
N THR A 416 -9.14 13.86 10.94
CA THR A 416 -10.60 13.92 11.12
C THR A 416 -11.23 12.52 11.28
N PRO A 417 -12.50 12.38 11.70
CA PRO A 417 -13.20 11.09 11.83
C PRO A 417 -13.42 10.30 10.51
N HIS A 418 -12.81 10.74 9.41
CA HIS A 418 -12.91 10.19 8.05
C HIS A 418 -11.51 9.96 7.44
N ASP A 419 -10.46 9.97 8.27
CA ASP A 419 -9.08 9.81 7.83
C ASP A 419 -8.63 10.83 6.78
N GLN A 420 -9.12 12.07 6.88
CA GLN A 420 -8.67 13.20 6.07
C GLN A 420 -7.80 14.16 6.88
N LYS A 421 -6.82 14.79 6.22
CA LYS A 421 -6.10 16.00 6.68
C LYS A 421 -7.10 16.97 7.28
N LYS A 422 -6.84 17.46 8.50
CA LYS A 422 -7.62 18.58 9.03
C LYS A 422 -7.27 19.86 8.28
N ALA A 423 -8.17 20.31 7.41
CA ALA A 423 -8.14 21.57 6.69
C ALA A 423 -9.43 22.35 6.97
N PRO A 424 -9.53 23.65 6.61
CA PRO A 424 -10.81 24.36 6.68
C PRO A 424 -11.87 23.66 5.82
N GLY A 425 -12.82 23.01 6.49
CA GLY A 425 -13.93 22.29 5.86
C GLY A 425 -13.76 20.79 5.62
N THR A 426 -12.73 20.15 6.15
CA THR A 426 -12.77 18.69 6.40
C THR A 426 -13.31 18.41 7.81
N GLY A 427 -13.99 17.27 7.97
CA GLY A 427 -14.63 16.88 9.23
C GLY A 427 -15.84 17.74 9.62
N ASN A 428 -16.51 18.40 8.66
CA ASN A 428 -17.52 19.44 8.90
C ASN A 428 -17.05 20.65 9.76
N GLU A 429 -15.73 20.82 9.97
CA GLU A 429 -15.16 21.94 10.74
C GLU A 429 -14.60 23.03 9.79
N PHE A 430 -15.44 24.00 9.45
CA PHE A 430 -15.23 24.94 8.33
C PHE A 430 -14.28 26.12 8.60
N TYR A 431 -13.95 26.38 9.86
CA TYR A 431 -13.34 27.62 10.37
C TYR A 431 -11.84 27.53 10.67
N TRP A 432 -11.27 26.33 10.70
CA TRP A 432 -9.88 26.09 11.08
C TRP A 432 -9.26 24.89 10.36
N GLY A 433 -7.93 24.81 10.34
CA GLY A 433 -7.18 23.68 9.81
C GLY A 433 -5.91 23.43 10.62
N SER A 434 -5.44 22.18 10.64
CA SER A 434 -4.11 21.88 11.18
C SER A 434 -3.05 22.59 10.35
N ASN A 435 -2.06 23.19 11.01
CA ASN A 435 -0.82 23.56 10.35
C ASN A 435 -0.03 22.29 9.98
N TYR A 436 0.86 22.43 9.00
CA TYR A 436 1.48 21.30 8.32
C TYR A 436 2.81 21.68 7.66
N GLY A 437 3.55 20.68 7.15
CA GLY A 437 4.65 20.87 6.20
C GLY A 437 6.05 20.87 6.80
N GLU A 438 6.95 21.69 6.25
CA GLU A 438 8.38 21.70 6.58
C GLU A 438 9.01 23.08 6.30
N ASP A 439 10.07 23.42 7.02
CA ASP A 439 10.99 24.53 6.72
C ASP A 439 12.47 24.15 6.98
N GLU A 440 13.37 25.13 7.05
CA GLU A 440 14.80 24.89 7.35
C GLU A 440 15.08 24.50 8.81
N ASN A 441 14.07 24.51 9.68
CA ASN A 441 14.16 24.26 11.12
C ASN A 441 13.44 22.97 11.57
N GLY A 442 12.59 22.39 10.70
CA GLY A 442 12.08 21.01 10.81
C GLY A 442 10.68 20.78 10.22
N ASP A 443 10.10 19.61 10.54
CA ASP A 443 8.97 19.00 9.84
C ASP A 443 7.66 18.97 10.67
N LEU A 444 6.55 18.63 10.01
CA LEU A 444 5.42 17.90 10.59
C LEU A 444 5.77 16.41 10.68
N ASP A 445 5.89 15.85 11.88
CA ASP A 445 6.21 14.43 12.07
C ASP A 445 5.01 13.52 11.78
N ILE A 446 3.84 13.82 12.34
CA ILE A 446 2.69 12.91 12.39
C ILE A 446 1.36 13.65 12.49
N SER A 447 0.27 12.92 12.25
CA SER A 447 -1.10 13.36 12.50
C SER A 447 -1.82 12.47 13.52
N ALA A 448 -2.81 13.02 14.22
CA ALA A 448 -3.66 12.30 15.17
C ALA A 448 -5.06 12.95 15.26
N PRO A 449 -6.09 12.26 15.82
CA PRO A 449 -7.44 12.77 15.99
C PRO A 449 -7.50 14.18 16.60
N SER A 450 -8.19 15.10 15.92
CA SER A 450 -8.15 16.54 16.25
C SER A 450 -9.49 17.16 16.67
N ASN A 451 -10.47 16.32 16.99
CA ASN A 451 -11.69 16.64 17.72
C ASN A 451 -11.96 15.44 18.64
N CYS A 452 -12.10 15.65 19.95
CA CYS A 452 -12.22 14.56 20.93
C CYS A 452 -13.21 14.90 22.06
N TYR A 453 -13.89 13.86 22.55
CA TYR A 453 -14.50 13.87 23.88
C TYR A 453 -13.38 13.92 24.93
N SER A 454 -13.47 14.81 25.91
CA SER A 454 -12.49 14.93 27.00
C SER A 454 -13.08 15.41 28.32
N LEU A 455 -12.24 15.49 29.36
CA LEU A 455 -12.54 16.06 30.66
C LEU A 455 -12.60 17.59 30.58
N PHE A 456 -13.32 18.21 31.50
CA PHE A 456 -13.47 19.65 31.63
C PHE A 456 -13.57 20.06 33.11
N ASP A 457 -13.21 21.29 33.44
CA ASP A 457 -13.02 21.72 34.83
C ASP A 457 -14.28 21.57 35.70
N GLY A 458 -14.08 21.33 37.00
CA GLY A 458 -15.15 21.17 37.97
C GLY A 458 -15.79 19.77 37.96
N GLY A 459 -15.07 18.77 37.46
CA GLY A 459 -15.58 17.40 37.34
C GLY A 459 -16.56 17.18 36.19
N THR A 460 -16.37 17.85 35.05
CA THR A 460 -17.31 17.84 33.91
C THR A 460 -16.66 17.35 32.62
N TYR A 461 -17.38 17.37 31.49
CA TYR A 461 -16.93 16.77 30.22
C TYR A 461 -17.25 17.70 29.05
N ILE A 462 -16.40 17.65 28.02
CA ILE A 462 -16.56 18.38 26.76
C ILE A 462 -16.59 17.39 25.60
N GLU A 463 -17.55 17.53 24.68
CA GLU A 463 -17.77 16.54 23.61
C GLU A 463 -16.81 16.69 22.44
N ASN A 464 -16.24 17.89 22.27
CA ASN A 464 -15.71 18.41 21.02
C ASN A 464 -14.41 19.21 21.22
N PHE A 465 -13.55 18.81 22.15
CA PHE A 465 -12.24 19.45 22.33
C PHE A 465 -11.41 19.33 21.04
N SER A 466 -11.20 20.46 20.37
CA SER A 466 -10.74 20.52 18.98
C SER A 466 -9.41 21.24 18.83
N GLY A 467 -8.60 20.83 17.85
CA GLY A 467 -7.33 21.46 17.51
C GLY A 467 -6.22 20.45 17.25
N SER A 468 -5.09 20.92 16.73
CA SER A 468 -3.81 20.22 16.89
C SER A 468 -3.50 19.97 18.38
N SER A 469 -4.00 20.84 19.28
CA SER A 469 -3.99 20.68 20.74
C SER A 469 -4.74 19.44 21.26
N ALA A 470 -5.70 18.89 20.49
CA ALA A 470 -6.32 17.59 20.77
C ALA A 470 -5.51 16.43 20.14
N ALA A 471 -4.83 16.68 19.02
CA ALA A 471 -3.98 15.69 18.36
C ALA A 471 -2.69 15.38 19.16
N THR A 472 -2.06 16.39 19.77
CA THR A 472 -0.84 16.23 20.58
C THR A 472 -0.98 15.23 21.73
N PRO A 473 -1.99 15.30 22.62
CA PRO A 473 -2.20 14.29 23.66
C PRO A 473 -2.54 12.90 23.09
N ASN A 474 -3.21 12.83 21.93
CA ASN A 474 -3.46 11.56 21.25
C ASN A 474 -2.14 10.85 20.88
N ALA A 475 -1.19 11.56 20.26
CA ALA A 475 0.14 11.02 19.95
C ALA A 475 0.98 10.72 21.21
N ALA A 476 0.95 11.61 22.22
CA ALA A 476 1.69 11.45 23.47
C ALA A 476 1.20 10.24 24.29
N GLY A 477 -0.11 9.96 24.29
CA GLY A 477 -0.69 8.77 24.92
C GLY A 477 -0.18 7.48 24.27
N VAL A 478 -0.14 7.40 22.94
CA VAL A 478 0.38 6.21 22.23
C VAL A 478 1.88 6.02 22.47
N ALA A 479 2.65 7.11 22.55
CA ALA A 479 4.05 7.03 22.96
C ALA A 479 4.22 6.47 24.39
N ALA A 480 3.26 6.71 25.29
CA ALA A 480 3.27 6.14 26.63
C ALA A 480 2.97 4.63 26.62
N LEU A 481 2.11 4.16 25.71
CA LEU A 481 1.90 2.72 25.48
C LEU A 481 3.18 2.05 24.94
N ILE A 482 3.86 2.65 23.95
CA ILE A 482 5.17 2.17 23.43
C ILE A 482 6.19 1.97 24.56
N LEU A 483 6.38 2.99 25.41
CA LEU A 483 7.31 2.90 26.54
C LEU A 483 6.82 1.99 27.66
N SER A 484 5.53 1.69 27.75
CA SER A 484 4.99 0.75 28.74
C SER A 484 5.22 -0.70 28.34
N VAL A 485 5.21 -1.01 27.03
CA VAL A 485 5.69 -2.30 26.51
C VAL A 485 7.20 -2.45 26.69
N ASN A 486 7.98 -1.40 26.37
CA ASN A 486 9.43 -1.44 26.49
C ASN A 486 10.00 -0.12 27.06
N PRO A 487 10.20 -0.02 28.39
CA PRO A 487 10.72 1.19 29.01
C PRO A 487 12.21 1.45 28.75
N THR A 488 12.93 0.49 28.15
CA THR A 488 14.37 0.63 27.85
C THR A 488 14.67 1.34 26.53
N LEU A 489 13.66 1.59 25.69
CA LEU A 489 13.80 2.30 24.43
C LEU A 489 14.35 3.73 24.64
N SER A 490 15.35 4.11 23.85
CA SER A 490 15.74 5.52 23.68
C SER A 490 14.68 6.30 22.88
N ARG A 491 14.69 7.65 22.97
CA ARG A 491 13.86 8.56 22.14
C ARG A 491 13.87 8.10 20.67
N GLN A 492 15.06 7.88 20.10
CA GLN A 492 15.24 7.51 18.70
C GLN A 492 14.53 6.20 18.32
N GLN A 493 14.57 5.19 19.19
CA GLN A 493 13.93 3.90 18.94
C GLN A 493 12.41 3.99 19.11
N ALA A 494 11.94 4.70 20.14
CA ALA A 494 10.51 4.90 20.37
C ALA A 494 9.84 5.74 19.26
N LEU A 495 10.53 6.76 18.71
CA LEU A 495 10.04 7.51 17.55
C LEU A 495 10.01 6.66 16.27
N ASN A 496 11.03 5.85 16.02
CA ASN A 496 11.01 4.90 14.88
C ASN A 496 9.81 3.93 14.96
N ILE A 497 9.47 3.45 16.16
CA ILE A 497 8.30 2.59 16.41
C ILE A 497 6.97 3.36 16.21
N LEU A 498 6.90 4.61 16.68
CA LEU A 498 5.71 5.47 16.52
C LEU A 498 5.45 5.76 15.03
N TYR A 499 6.49 6.15 14.29
CA TYR A 499 6.37 6.60 12.91
C TYR A 499 6.22 5.46 11.89
N ARG A 500 6.87 4.30 12.10
CA ARG A 500 6.59 3.08 11.30
C ARG A 500 5.16 2.59 11.54
N GLY A 501 4.68 2.63 12.78
CA GLY A 501 3.32 2.20 13.12
C GLY A 501 2.21 3.01 12.47
N CYS A 502 2.47 4.24 12.01
CA CYS A 502 1.46 5.16 11.47
C CYS A 502 0.81 4.67 10.17
N ASP A 503 -0.52 4.78 10.11
CA ASP A 503 -1.30 4.47 8.91
C ASP A 503 -1.21 5.59 7.88
N LYS A 504 -1.12 5.23 6.60
CA LYS A 504 -1.13 6.18 5.48
C LYS A 504 -2.59 6.51 5.13
N ILE A 505 -3.05 7.66 5.60
CA ILE A 505 -4.44 8.11 5.51
C ILE A 505 -4.59 9.25 4.48
N ASP A 506 -5.84 9.62 4.19
CA ASP A 506 -6.29 10.54 3.13
C ASP A 506 -5.89 10.11 1.71
N ASN A 507 -6.51 10.73 0.72
CA ASN A 507 -6.27 10.47 -0.70
C ASN A 507 -5.06 11.27 -1.20
N VAL A 508 -3.92 11.14 -0.51
CA VAL A 508 -2.69 11.89 -0.80
C VAL A 508 -1.50 10.97 -1.07
N CYS A 509 -0.51 11.49 -1.80
CA CYS A 509 0.72 10.76 -2.11
C CYS A 509 1.75 10.91 -0.97
N TYR A 510 2.23 9.79 -0.42
CA TYR A 510 3.38 9.75 0.49
C TYR A 510 4.65 9.49 -0.33
N ASP A 511 5.05 10.46 -1.15
CA ASP A 511 6.15 10.34 -2.12
C ASP A 511 7.54 10.57 -1.52
N ALA A 512 7.66 11.49 -0.56
CA ALA A 512 8.92 11.82 0.09
C ALA A 512 9.48 10.66 0.93
N ASP A 513 10.76 10.35 0.73
CA ASP A 513 11.56 9.49 1.60
C ASP A 513 12.23 10.33 2.69
N LYS A 514 11.83 10.09 3.96
CA LYS A 514 12.43 10.71 5.15
C LYS A 514 12.98 9.60 6.08
N THR A 515 13.65 9.98 7.17
CA THR A 515 14.43 9.08 8.05
C THR A 515 13.73 7.80 8.51
N TYR A 516 12.41 7.82 8.67
CA TYR A 516 11.61 6.69 9.17
C TYR A 516 10.64 6.13 8.11
N GLY A 517 10.87 6.42 6.82
CA GLY A 517 10.11 5.89 5.69
C GLY A 517 9.32 6.95 4.93
N LYS A 518 8.23 6.52 4.28
CA LYS A 518 7.39 7.37 3.42
C LYS A 518 6.58 8.40 4.21
N TRP A 519 6.70 9.67 3.79
CA TRP A 519 6.17 10.87 4.45
C TRP A 519 5.32 11.70 3.48
N ASN A 520 4.36 12.46 4.02
CA ASN A 520 3.52 13.39 3.26
C ASN A 520 3.45 14.76 3.94
N TYR A 521 3.53 15.82 3.13
CA TYR A 521 3.56 17.22 3.55
C TYR A 521 2.40 17.65 4.46
N TYR A 522 1.25 16.99 4.40
CA TYR A 522 0.04 17.37 5.15
C TYR A 522 -0.25 16.50 6.37
N LEU A 523 0.40 15.34 6.50
CA LEU A 523 0.07 14.30 7.47
C LEU A 523 1.30 13.67 8.15
N GLY A 524 2.50 14.12 7.79
CA GLY A 524 3.76 13.58 8.28
C GLY A 524 3.98 12.14 7.80
N TYR A 525 4.45 11.28 8.71
CA TYR A 525 4.50 9.82 8.51
C TYR A 525 3.11 9.17 8.52
N GLY A 526 2.02 9.89 8.79
CA GLY A 526 0.65 9.37 8.74
C GLY A 526 -0.14 9.61 10.02
N ARG A 527 -1.25 8.90 10.18
CA ARG A 527 -2.02 8.90 11.43
C ARG A 527 -1.41 7.90 12.40
N VAL A 528 -1.19 8.33 13.64
CA VAL A 528 -0.78 7.45 14.75
C VAL A 528 -1.72 6.23 14.87
N ASN A 529 -1.15 5.04 15.05
CA ASN A 529 -1.87 3.80 15.30
C ASN A 529 -1.23 3.07 16.49
N ALA A 530 -1.97 3.01 17.59
CA ALA A 530 -1.53 2.44 18.85
C ALA A 530 -1.22 0.95 18.73
N TYR A 531 -2.13 0.19 18.09
CA TYR A 531 -2.01 -1.26 17.92
C TYR A 531 -0.71 -1.65 17.19
N ASN A 532 -0.44 -1.04 16.04
CA ASN A 532 0.79 -1.22 15.28
C ASN A 532 2.02 -0.86 16.13
N SER A 533 2.01 0.31 16.78
CA SER A 533 3.15 0.76 17.59
C SER A 533 3.42 -0.12 18.81
N VAL A 534 2.42 -0.66 19.52
CA VAL A 534 2.67 -1.57 20.66
C VAL A 534 3.15 -2.96 20.21
N ARG A 535 2.69 -3.46 19.06
CA ARG A 535 3.18 -4.73 18.46
C ARG A 535 4.65 -4.61 18.06
N LEU A 536 5.01 -3.50 17.41
CA LEU A 536 6.39 -3.15 17.09
C LEU A 536 7.26 -2.96 18.36
N ALA A 537 6.74 -2.32 19.41
CA ALA A 537 7.45 -2.17 20.69
C ALA A 537 7.70 -3.51 21.41
N ALA A 538 6.82 -4.49 21.21
CA ALA A 538 6.97 -5.86 21.70
C ALA A 538 7.95 -6.71 20.86
N GLY A 539 8.52 -6.15 19.79
CA GLY A 539 9.43 -6.87 18.89
C GLY A 539 8.72 -7.87 17.97
N VAL A 540 7.41 -7.71 17.75
CA VAL A 540 6.63 -8.53 16.82
C VAL A 540 6.32 -7.69 15.59
N ASP A 541 7.03 -7.95 14.49
CA ASP A 541 6.76 -7.28 13.21
C ASP A 541 5.61 -8.01 12.48
N ILE A 542 4.47 -7.33 12.46
CA ILE A 542 3.17 -7.77 11.93
C ILE A 542 2.37 -6.54 11.45
N THR A 543 3.09 -5.52 11.00
CA THR A 543 2.53 -4.31 10.40
C THR A 543 2.31 -4.53 8.90
N PRO A 544 1.13 -4.20 8.34
CA PRO A 544 0.87 -4.34 6.91
C PRO A 544 1.87 -3.58 6.02
N PRO A 545 2.14 -4.05 4.79
CA PRO A 545 3.00 -3.37 3.85
C PRO A 545 2.41 -2.00 3.46
N VAL A 546 3.25 -1.00 3.28
CA VAL A 546 2.82 0.34 2.88
C VAL A 546 2.60 0.38 1.37
N ILE A 547 1.41 0.85 0.94
CA ILE A 547 1.08 1.12 -0.46
C ILE A 547 1.12 2.64 -0.69
N VAL A 548 1.93 3.09 -1.65
CA VAL A 548 1.95 4.48 -2.13
C VAL A 548 1.50 4.51 -3.60
N HIS A 549 0.48 5.30 -3.89
CA HIS A 549 -0.08 5.43 -5.22
C HIS A 549 -0.59 6.85 -5.51
N SER A 550 -0.20 7.41 -6.65
CA SER A 550 -0.70 8.69 -7.17
C SER A 550 -1.88 8.47 -8.10
N ASN A 551 -3.01 9.13 -7.84
CA ASN A 551 -4.25 9.02 -8.62
C ASN A 551 -4.03 9.17 -10.14
N VAL A 552 -4.74 8.38 -10.94
CA VAL A 552 -4.75 8.56 -12.39
C VAL A 552 -5.87 9.51 -12.80
N SER A 553 -5.48 10.70 -13.26
CA SER A 553 -6.36 11.77 -13.76
C SER A 553 -7.37 11.27 -14.80
N SER A 554 -8.61 11.73 -14.71
CA SER A 554 -9.69 11.49 -15.68
C SER A 554 -9.24 11.78 -17.12
N HIS A 555 -9.32 10.80 -18.03
CA HIS A 555 -8.86 10.93 -19.41
C HIS A 555 -9.69 10.10 -20.41
N SER A 556 -9.80 10.58 -21.65
CA SER A 556 -10.29 9.77 -22.78
C SER A 556 -9.18 8.81 -23.23
N SER A 557 -9.41 7.50 -23.16
CA SER A 557 -8.46 6.47 -23.63
C SER A 557 -9.17 5.35 -24.39
N THR A 558 -8.57 4.91 -25.50
CA THR A 558 -8.93 3.68 -26.23
C THR A 558 -8.02 2.50 -25.89
N TYR A 559 -7.16 2.64 -24.89
CA TYR A 559 -6.19 1.65 -24.41
C TYR A 559 -6.41 1.36 -22.92
N PRO A 560 -5.90 0.22 -22.40
CA PRO A 560 -5.93 -0.08 -20.96
C PRO A 560 -5.26 1.01 -20.12
N THR A 561 -5.86 1.39 -19.00
CA THR A 561 -5.25 2.34 -18.07
C THR A 561 -4.21 1.61 -17.20
N ILE A 562 -2.98 2.13 -17.18
CA ILE A 562 -1.90 1.62 -16.34
C ILE A 562 -1.97 2.31 -14.98
N ILE A 563 -2.10 1.53 -13.92
CA ILE A 563 -2.05 2.00 -12.53
C ILE A 563 -0.70 1.57 -11.95
N LYS A 564 0.05 2.50 -11.35
CA LYS A 564 1.36 2.24 -10.72
C LYS A 564 1.29 2.45 -9.23
N ALA A 565 1.93 1.58 -8.45
CA ALA A 565 2.07 1.75 -7.01
C ALA A 565 3.47 1.34 -6.56
N ASN A 566 4.05 2.09 -5.63
CA ASN A 566 5.24 1.67 -4.89
C ASN A 566 4.75 0.98 -3.61
N ILE A 567 5.12 -0.28 -3.39
CA ILE A 567 4.62 -1.10 -2.29
C ILE A 567 5.83 -1.65 -1.53
N THR A 568 5.94 -1.31 -0.25
CA THR A 568 7.11 -1.59 0.59
C THR A 568 6.70 -2.31 1.87
N ASP A 569 7.32 -3.44 2.17
CA ASP A 569 7.12 -4.08 3.47
C ASP A 569 7.78 -3.26 4.59
N GLN A 570 7.23 -3.29 5.80
CA GLN A 570 7.72 -2.45 6.89
C GLN A 570 9.03 -2.98 7.48
N ASP A 571 9.26 -4.29 7.47
CA ASP A 571 10.51 -4.91 7.93
C ASP A 571 11.65 -4.83 6.88
N GLY A 572 11.33 -4.35 5.67
CA GLY A 572 12.26 -4.25 4.55
C GLY A 572 12.41 -5.54 3.73
N THR A 573 11.59 -6.57 3.98
CA THR A 573 11.53 -7.75 3.10
C THR A 573 10.81 -7.45 1.78
N PRO A 574 11.04 -8.24 0.72
CA PRO A 574 10.31 -8.08 -0.53
C PRO A 574 8.85 -8.51 -0.39
N VAL A 575 7.94 -7.63 -0.80
CA VAL A 575 6.49 -7.92 -0.91
C VAL A 575 6.27 -9.09 -1.91
N PRO A 576 5.45 -10.10 -1.58
CA PRO A 576 5.19 -11.25 -2.45
C PRO A 576 4.76 -10.88 -3.88
N THR A 577 5.35 -11.52 -4.88
CA THR A 577 5.07 -11.26 -6.31
C THR A 577 4.15 -12.30 -6.95
N GLY A 578 3.70 -13.30 -6.20
CA GLY A 578 2.80 -14.36 -6.67
C GLY A 578 2.07 -15.08 -5.53
N GLY A 579 1.02 -15.84 -5.88
CA GLY A 579 0.12 -16.49 -4.91
C GLY A 579 -0.88 -15.52 -4.27
N ASP A 580 -1.64 -16.01 -3.28
CA ASP A 580 -2.75 -15.28 -2.63
C ASP A 580 -2.35 -13.94 -1.98
N ASN A 581 -1.07 -13.80 -1.58
CA ASN A 581 -0.54 -12.58 -0.95
C ASN A 581 -0.02 -11.54 -1.95
N ALA A 582 0.03 -11.85 -3.25
CA ALA A 582 0.47 -10.89 -4.25
C ALA A 582 -0.40 -9.62 -4.25
N PRO A 583 0.19 -8.44 -4.51
CA PRO A 583 -0.57 -7.23 -4.75
C PRO A 583 -1.61 -7.40 -5.87
N LEU A 584 -2.85 -7.01 -5.57
CA LEU A 584 -3.97 -7.01 -6.49
C LEU A 584 -4.57 -5.61 -6.59
N LEU A 585 -4.94 -5.20 -7.80
CA LEU A 585 -5.83 -4.07 -8.01
C LEU A 585 -7.25 -4.58 -8.22
N PHE A 586 -8.18 -4.06 -7.41
CA PHE A 586 -9.60 -4.33 -7.50
C PHE A 586 -10.30 -3.13 -8.13
N TYR A 587 -11.30 -3.38 -9.00
CA TYR A 587 -12.03 -2.32 -9.68
C TYR A 587 -13.50 -2.68 -9.96
N GLN A 588 -14.34 -1.65 -10.07
CA GLN A 588 -15.72 -1.71 -10.57
C GLN A 588 -15.90 -0.70 -11.69
N ILE A 589 -16.77 -1.01 -12.65
CA ILE A 589 -17.09 -0.15 -13.79
C ILE A 589 -18.58 0.21 -13.81
N LYS A 590 -18.90 1.40 -14.32
CA LYS A 590 -20.27 1.87 -14.56
C LYS A 590 -20.29 2.61 -15.90
N LYS A 591 -21.04 2.09 -16.88
CA LYS A 591 -21.22 2.73 -18.20
C LYS A 591 -22.42 3.69 -18.15
N GLY A 592 -22.18 4.98 -18.38
CA GLY A 592 -23.18 6.05 -18.35
C GLY A 592 -23.99 6.09 -17.05
N ASN A 593 -25.30 6.34 -17.16
CA ASN A 593 -26.21 6.34 -16.00
C ASN A 593 -26.56 4.93 -15.46
N GLY A 594 -25.82 3.88 -15.82
CA GLY A 594 -26.06 2.51 -15.37
C GLY A 594 -25.74 2.25 -13.89
N ASN A 595 -25.86 0.98 -13.48
CA ASN A 595 -25.38 0.51 -12.18
C ASN A 595 -23.88 0.17 -12.22
N TRP A 596 -23.25 0.09 -11.05
CA TRP A 596 -21.91 -0.47 -10.90
C TRP A 596 -21.89 -1.98 -11.16
N SER A 597 -20.80 -2.48 -11.74
CA SER A 597 -20.54 -3.91 -11.89
C SER A 597 -20.25 -4.60 -10.55
N SER A 598 -20.19 -5.93 -10.53
CA SER A 598 -19.42 -6.64 -9.50
C SER A 598 -17.95 -6.20 -9.55
N PHE A 599 -17.22 -6.37 -8.44
CA PHE A 599 -15.77 -6.20 -8.45
C PHE A 599 -15.10 -7.16 -9.43
N GLN A 600 -14.01 -6.68 -10.03
CA GLN A 600 -13.04 -7.43 -10.82
C GLN A 600 -11.65 -7.20 -10.22
N SER A 601 -10.73 -8.15 -10.38
CA SER A 601 -9.37 -8.06 -9.84
C SER A 601 -8.32 -8.33 -10.93
N THR A 602 -7.21 -7.60 -10.91
CA THR A 602 -6.00 -7.88 -11.70
C THR A 602 -4.77 -7.94 -10.81
N GLY A 603 -3.89 -8.90 -11.07
CA GLY A 603 -2.51 -8.85 -10.56
C GLY A 603 -1.68 -7.81 -11.29
N SER A 604 -0.47 -7.56 -10.80
CA SER A 604 0.55 -6.78 -11.52
C SER A 604 1.04 -7.53 -12.76
N TYR A 605 1.13 -6.85 -13.91
CA TYR A 605 1.69 -7.42 -15.14
C TYR A 605 3.19 -7.18 -15.31
N LEU A 606 3.74 -6.28 -14.48
CA LEU A 606 5.14 -5.91 -14.42
C LEU A 606 5.43 -5.42 -12.99
N ASN A 607 6.55 -5.83 -12.42
CA ASN A 607 7.06 -5.32 -11.16
C ASN A 607 8.59 -5.17 -11.23
N ASN A 608 9.15 -4.18 -10.53
CA ASN A 608 10.59 -3.93 -10.45
C ASN A 608 10.95 -3.51 -9.02
N GLY A 609 11.49 -4.44 -8.23
CA GLY A 609 11.59 -4.26 -6.78
C GLY A 609 10.22 -3.94 -6.18
N ASN A 610 10.11 -2.76 -5.58
CA ASN A 610 8.90 -2.28 -4.90
C ASN A 610 7.88 -1.62 -5.84
N ASP A 611 8.22 -1.38 -7.12
CA ASP A 611 7.28 -0.75 -8.07
C ASP A 611 6.42 -1.81 -8.79
N PHE A 612 5.10 -1.75 -8.58
CA PHE A 612 4.10 -2.64 -9.19
C PHE A 612 3.24 -1.90 -10.22
N CYS A 613 3.01 -2.52 -11.38
CA CYS A 613 2.18 -1.99 -12.46
C CYS A 613 0.97 -2.91 -12.75
N PHE A 614 -0.23 -2.35 -12.67
CA PHE A 614 -1.52 -3.00 -12.93
C PHE A 614 -2.17 -2.45 -14.21
N LYS A 615 -3.11 -3.19 -14.80
CA LYS A 615 -3.87 -2.76 -16.00
C LYS A 615 -5.37 -2.90 -15.77
N ILE A 616 -6.08 -1.78 -15.76
CA ILE A 616 -7.53 -1.78 -15.95
C ILE A 616 -7.77 -1.87 -17.48
N PRO A 617 -8.51 -2.87 -18.01
CA PRO A 617 -8.75 -3.00 -19.45
C PRO A 617 -9.37 -1.74 -20.06
N SER A 618 -9.22 -1.54 -21.38
CA SER A 618 -9.82 -0.39 -22.06
C SER A 618 -11.33 -0.37 -21.85
N GLN A 619 -11.86 0.77 -21.41
CA GLN A 619 -13.27 0.97 -21.12
C GLN A 619 -13.96 1.77 -22.24
N GLY A 620 -15.27 1.54 -22.40
CA GLY A 620 -16.08 2.16 -23.44
C GLY A 620 -16.48 3.61 -23.15
N TYR A 621 -17.30 4.17 -24.04
CA TYR A 621 -17.89 5.50 -23.91
C TYR A 621 -18.52 5.75 -22.52
N GLU A 622 -18.23 6.90 -21.92
CA GLU A 622 -18.70 7.34 -20.59
C GLU A 622 -18.60 6.26 -19.49
N THR A 623 -17.41 5.67 -19.27
CA THR A 623 -17.22 4.71 -18.16
C THR A 623 -16.65 5.38 -16.91
N GLU A 624 -17.45 5.40 -15.84
CA GLU A 624 -16.97 5.67 -14.46
C GLU A 624 -16.24 4.42 -13.95
N VAL A 625 -15.06 4.57 -13.34
CA VAL A 625 -14.33 3.46 -12.71
C VAL A 625 -13.98 3.81 -11.28
N LYS A 626 -14.29 2.88 -10.36
CA LYS A 626 -13.77 2.88 -9.00
C LYS A 626 -12.67 1.83 -8.87
N TYR A 627 -11.59 2.11 -8.15
CA TYR A 627 -10.54 1.13 -7.87
C TYR A 627 -9.86 1.33 -6.52
N TYR A 628 -9.23 0.26 -6.04
CA TYR A 628 -8.29 0.25 -4.92
C TYR A 628 -7.18 -0.79 -5.14
N ILE A 629 -6.08 -0.65 -4.42
CA ILE A 629 -4.97 -1.62 -4.41
C ILE A 629 -4.96 -2.32 -3.05
N ARG A 630 -4.69 -3.62 -3.04
CA ARG A 630 -4.55 -4.47 -1.85
C ARG A 630 -3.21 -5.18 -1.88
N ALA A 631 -2.43 -5.09 -0.80
CA ALA A 631 -1.16 -5.79 -0.64
C ALA A 631 -1.14 -6.60 0.66
N ARG A 632 -0.31 -7.65 0.71
CA ARG A 632 -0.04 -8.43 1.92
C ARG A 632 1.46 -8.65 2.07
N ASP A 633 1.94 -8.76 3.31
CA ASP A 633 3.30 -9.20 3.61
C ASP A 633 3.45 -10.72 3.39
N ASN A 634 4.61 -11.27 3.79
CA ASN A 634 4.86 -12.71 3.77
C ASN A 634 4.04 -13.50 4.83
N ASN A 635 3.49 -12.83 5.85
CA ASN A 635 2.71 -13.44 6.95
C ASN A 635 1.19 -13.41 6.70
N GLY A 636 0.72 -12.59 5.76
CA GLY A 636 -0.70 -12.36 5.46
C GLY A 636 -1.30 -11.06 6.01
N ASN A 637 -0.53 -10.19 6.69
CA ASN A 637 -0.99 -8.88 7.15
C ASN A 637 -1.35 -8.00 5.94
N GLU A 638 -2.59 -7.53 5.88
CA GLU A 638 -3.15 -6.83 4.71
C GLU A 638 -3.22 -5.31 4.87
N SER A 639 -2.91 -4.60 3.79
CA SER A 639 -3.23 -3.19 3.62
C SER A 639 -4.04 -2.96 2.33
N VAL A 640 -4.84 -1.89 2.35
CA VAL A 640 -5.53 -1.37 1.17
C VAL A 640 -5.22 0.12 0.99
N PHE A 641 -5.23 0.59 -0.25
CA PHE A 641 -5.15 2.01 -0.57
C PHE A 641 -6.25 2.43 -1.56
N PRO A 642 -7.13 3.38 -1.19
CA PRO A 642 -7.18 4.10 0.09
C PRO A 642 -7.53 3.20 1.29
N ALA A 643 -7.26 3.67 2.51
CA ALA A 643 -7.31 2.89 3.76
C ALA A 643 -8.70 2.38 4.18
N HIS A 644 -9.76 2.73 3.46
CA HIS A 644 -11.16 2.34 3.71
C HIS A 644 -11.81 1.70 2.48
N ALA A 645 -11.04 1.08 1.60
CA ALA A 645 -11.60 0.34 0.49
C ALA A 645 -12.12 -1.05 0.94
N PRO A 646 -13.27 -1.52 0.44
CA PRO A 646 -14.01 -1.02 -0.74
C PRO A 646 -15.02 0.12 -0.50
N GLU A 647 -15.29 0.54 0.74
CA GLU A 647 -16.30 1.57 1.03
C GLU A 647 -15.96 2.93 0.37
N ASP A 648 -14.73 3.42 0.61
CA ASP A 648 -14.12 4.53 -0.12
C ASP A 648 -13.09 4.02 -1.14
N MET A 649 -13.06 4.60 -2.33
CA MET A 649 -12.21 4.18 -3.45
C MET A 649 -11.80 5.36 -4.31
N TRP A 650 -10.66 5.26 -5.00
CA TRP A 650 -10.31 6.18 -6.08
C TRP A 650 -11.37 6.11 -7.17
N LEU A 651 -11.91 7.26 -7.56
CA LEU A 651 -12.89 7.42 -8.63
C LEU A 651 -12.24 8.14 -9.81
N CYS A 652 -11.93 7.38 -10.87
CA CYS A 652 -11.35 7.89 -12.11
C CYS A 652 -12.36 7.79 -13.26
N TYR A 653 -12.40 8.83 -14.11
CA TYR A 653 -13.34 8.88 -15.24
C TYR A 653 -12.63 8.57 -16.56
N PHE A 654 -12.90 7.38 -17.10
CA PHE A 654 -12.46 6.98 -18.45
C PHE A 654 -13.58 7.25 -19.45
N SER A 655 -13.81 8.54 -19.73
CA SER A 655 -14.84 8.97 -20.65
C SER A 655 -14.27 9.17 -22.05
N VAL A 656 -14.51 8.22 -22.95
CA VAL A 656 -14.09 8.31 -24.36
C VAL A 656 -14.89 9.41 -25.06
N GLY A 657 -14.25 10.50 -25.46
CA GLY A 657 -14.91 11.62 -26.15
C GLY A 657 -14.06 12.89 -26.19
N GLU A 658 -14.52 13.90 -26.93
CA GLU A 658 -13.88 15.21 -26.91
C GLU A 658 -14.12 15.89 -25.55
N ILE A 659 -13.04 16.25 -24.86
CA ILE A 659 -13.10 16.97 -23.58
C ILE A 659 -13.21 18.47 -23.88
N THR A 660 -14.32 19.07 -23.49
CA THR A 660 -14.55 20.52 -23.54
C THR A 660 -14.72 21.08 -22.13
N THR A 661 -14.63 22.41 -22.00
CA THR A 661 -14.86 23.10 -20.73
C THR A 661 -16.08 24.01 -20.82
N ASP A 662 -16.84 24.09 -19.73
CA ASP A 662 -17.81 25.15 -19.49
C ASP A 662 -17.20 26.12 -18.46
N THR A 663 -17.23 27.42 -18.72
CA THR A 663 -16.63 28.44 -17.84
C THR A 663 -17.67 29.49 -17.47
N ARG A 664 -17.86 29.70 -16.16
CA ARG A 664 -18.85 30.64 -15.61
C ARG A 664 -18.17 31.61 -14.66
N LYS A 665 -18.53 32.89 -14.76
CA LYS A 665 -17.97 33.99 -13.94
C LYS A 665 -18.94 34.29 -12.79
N ILE A 666 -18.49 34.10 -11.55
CA ILE A 666 -19.15 34.64 -10.35
C ILE A 666 -19.08 36.18 -10.43
N PRO A 667 -20.20 36.89 -10.21
CA PRO A 667 -20.22 38.36 -10.11
C PRO A 667 -19.22 38.89 -9.06
N HIS A 668 -18.87 40.16 -9.16
CA HIS A 668 -18.02 40.76 -8.12
C HIS A 668 -18.74 40.78 -6.77
N PHE A 669 -17.97 40.68 -5.67
CA PHE A 669 -18.48 40.85 -4.31
C PHE A 669 -17.37 41.38 -3.40
N THR A 670 -17.78 41.92 -2.25
CA THR A 670 -16.89 42.41 -1.19
C THR A 670 -17.04 41.50 0.01
N GLY A 671 -15.92 41.17 0.66
CA GLY A 671 -15.87 40.39 1.89
C GLY A 671 -16.29 41.19 3.12
N ALA A 672 -16.39 40.50 4.26
CA ALA A 672 -16.47 41.14 5.56
C ALA A 672 -15.05 41.40 6.09
N ASP A 673 -14.87 42.54 6.77
CA ASP A 673 -13.63 42.98 7.47
C ASP A 673 -13.28 42.11 8.69
N LEU A 674 -14.25 41.27 9.13
CA LEU A 674 -14.04 40.15 10.02
C LEU A 674 -15.12 39.09 9.72
N GLY A 675 -14.69 37.85 9.52
CA GLY A 675 -15.56 36.68 9.47
C GLY A 675 -16.21 36.40 8.11
N PRO A 676 -17.41 35.78 8.10
CA PRO A 676 -17.93 35.07 6.93
C PRO A 676 -18.54 35.95 5.82
N THR A 677 -18.33 35.57 4.55
CA THR A 677 -19.07 36.11 3.39
C THR A 677 -19.39 35.04 2.35
N VAL A 678 -20.62 35.10 1.82
CA VAL A 678 -21.10 34.21 0.74
C VAL A 678 -21.31 34.99 -0.55
N SER A 679 -20.63 34.59 -1.62
CA SER A 679 -20.76 35.22 -2.94
C SER A 679 -22.10 34.91 -3.64
N PRO A 680 -22.50 35.71 -4.66
CA PRO A 680 -23.64 35.40 -5.53
C PRO A 680 -23.46 34.08 -6.27
N ALA A 681 -24.55 33.33 -6.48
CA ALA A 681 -24.49 32.04 -7.15
C ALA A 681 -24.38 32.14 -8.68
N ILE A 682 -23.68 31.17 -9.27
CA ILE A 682 -23.71 30.87 -10.71
C ILE A 682 -24.31 29.47 -10.93
N ASN A 683 -24.89 29.23 -12.10
CA ASN A 683 -25.45 27.92 -12.44
C ASN A 683 -24.80 27.36 -13.71
N PHE A 684 -24.50 26.07 -13.69
CA PHE A 684 -24.18 25.28 -14.88
C PHE A 684 -25.41 24.47 -15.34
N PRO A 685 -25.50 24.09 -16.62
CA PRO A 685 -26.39 23.01 -17.03
C PRO A 685 -25.97 21.68 -16.38
N GLY A 686 -26.88 20.72 -16.28
CA GLY A 686 -26.55 19.40 -15.73
C GLY A 686 -25.63 18.59 -16.64
N PHE A 687 -24.46 18.19 -16.14
CA PHE A 687 -23.51 17.28 -16.78
C PHE A 687 -22.57 16.68 -15.73
N LYS A 688 -21.89 15.57 -16.09
CA LYS A 688 -20.86 14.93 -15.26
C LYS A 688 -19.55 15.72 -15.33
N ILE A 689 -19.04 16.13 -14.16
CA ILE A 689 -17.75 16.83 -14.04
C ILE A 689 -16.61 15.83 -14.25
N LEU A 690 -15.65 16.12 -15.13
CA LEU A 690 -14.43 15.30 -15.30
C LEU A 690 -13.25 15.82 -14.48
N HIS A 691 -13.19 17.14 -14.30
CA HIS A 691 -12.14 17.91 -13.62
C HIS A 691 -12.65 19.34 -13.37
N ALA A 692 -12.24 19.97 -12.27
CA ALA A 692 -12.60 21.34 -11.91
C ALA A 692 -11.36 22.24 -11.77
N LYS A 693 -11.46 23.47 -12.27
CA LYS A 693 -10.45 24.53 -12.11
C LYS A 693 -11.12 25.85 -11.75
N ILE A 694 -10.69 26.50 -10.67
CA ILE A 694 -11.20 27.81 -10.25
C ILE A 694 -10.13 28.87 -10.52
N THR A 695 -10.46 30.02 -11.12
CA THR A 695 -9.51 31.13 -11.31
C THR A 695 -9.98 32.36 -10.52
N ILE A 696 -9.13 32.88 -9.64
CA ILE A 696 -9.44 33.93 -8.67
C ILE A 696 -8.84 35.28 -9.13
N TYR A 697 -9.63 36.35 -9.04
CA TYR A 697 -9.21 37.74 -9.16
C TYR A 697 -9.78 38.50 -7.96
N MET A 698 -8.90 38.89 -7.05
CA MET A 698 -9.21 39.37 -5.72
C MET A 698 -8.09 40.32 -5.24
N ARG A 699 -8.50 41.40 -4.59
CA ARG A 699 -7.61 42.36 -3.92
C ARG A 699 -7.82 42.28 -2.41
N HIS A 700 -6.73 42.27 -1.64
CA HIS A 700 -6.71 42.37 -0.17
C HIS A 700 -5.67 43.38 0.29
N THR A 701 -5.55 43.57 1.61
CA THR A 701 -4.41 44.26 2.21
C THR A 701 -3.60 43.40 3.19
N TYR A 702 -4.13 42.28 3.68
CA TYR A 702 -3.37 41.17 4.24
C TYR A 702 -3.91 39.81 3.71
N LEU A 703 -3.08 38.86 3.24
CA LEU A 703 -3.57 37.56 2.69
C LEU A 703 -3.42 36.38 3.66
N ASN A 704 -3.23 36.63 4.97
CA ASN A 704 -2.77 35.62 5.93
C ASN A 704 -3.85 35.13 6.91
N ASP A 705 -4.88 35.94 7.10
CA ASP A 705 -6.18 35.62 7.71
C ASP A 705 -7.06 34.87 6.73
N GLU A 706 -7.02 35.26 5.46
CA GLU A 706 -7.93 34.84 4.41
C GLU A 706 -8.11 33.32 4.23
N ILE A 707 -9.37 32.89 4.16
CA ILE A 707 -9.80 31.54 3.73
C ILE A 707 -10.78 31.66 2.55
N ILE A 708 -10.53 30.92 1.48
CA ILE A 708 -11.36 30.90 0.27
C ILE A 708 -11.77 29.46 -0.05
N GLN A 709 -13.08 29.19 -0.15
CA GLN A 709 -13.62 27.84 -0.40
C GLN A 709 -14.62 27.88 -1.57
N ILE A 710 -14.71 26.80 -2.35
CA ILE A 710 -15.76 26.62 -3.38
C ILE A 710 -16.88 25.71 -2.83
N PHE A 711 -18.13 26.11 -3.04
CA PHE A 711 -19.34 25.32 -2.86
C PHE A 711 -19.83 24.80 -4.22
N ALA A 712 -20.00 23.49 -4.31
CA ALA A 712 -20.70 22.78 -5.39
C ALA A 712 -22.20 22.59 -5.04
N PRO A 713 -23.08 22.33 -6.04
CA PRO A 713 -24.53 22.53 -5.91
C PRO A 713 -25.29 21.31 -5.33
N ILE A 714 -24.83 20.79 -4.19
CA ILE A 714 -25.29 19.53 -3.58
C ILE A 714 -25.40 19.75 -2.05
N PRO A 715 -26.26 19.04 -1.29
CA PRO A 715 -26.31 19.13 0.17
C PRO A 715 -24.95 19.02 0.87
N ASN A 716 -24.83 19.64 2.04
CA ASN A 716 -23.56 19.82 2.74
C ASN A 716 -22.88 18.48 3.09
N SER A 717 -21.64 18.32 2.63
CA SER A 717 -20.71 17.25 3.03
C SER A 717 -19.28 17.59 2.59
N ASN A 718 -18.29 16.87 3.13
CA ASN A 718 -16.87 16.96 2.78
C ASN A 718 -16.58 16.79 1.26
N ILE A 719 -17.55 16.28 0.48
CA ILE A 719 -17.45 16.13 -0.99
C ILE A 719 -17.64 17.47 -1.71
N ASN A 720 -18.49 18.36 -1.20
CA ASN A 720 -19.08 19.46 -1.97
C ASN A 720 -18.52 20.85 -1.65
N ARG A 721 -17.87 21.02 -0.49
CA ARG A 721 -17.19 22.25 -0.08
C ARG A 721 -15.69 21.99 -0.07
N LYS A 722 -14.90 22.71 -0.88
CA LYS A 722 -13.45 22.48 -1.04
C LYS A 722 -12.65 23.74 -0.76
N CYS A 723 -11.64 23.65 0.08
CA CYS A 723 -10.75 24.77 0.40
C CYS A 723 -9.78 25.02 -0.76
N LEU A 724 -9.84 26.24 -1.32
CA LEU A 724 -8.97 26.66 -2.42
C LEU A 724 -7.68 27.28 -1.90
N PHE A 725 -7.78 28.10 -0.85
CA PHE A 725 -6.72 28.91 -0.26
C PHE A 725 -7.00 29.11 1.24
N SER A 726 -5.95 29.12 2.07
CA SER A 726 -6.01 29.43 3.50
C SER A 726 -4.64 29.95 3.95
N ALA A 727 -4.57 31.12 4.58
CA ALA A 727 -3.40 31.60 5.33
C ALA A 727 -2.02 31.46 4.65
N ASN A 728 -1.94 31.72 3.34
CA ASN A 728 -0.69 31.71 2.57
C ASN A 728 -0.43 33.11 2.00
N GLY A 729 -0.05 34.10 2.82
CA GLY A 729 0.03 35.49 2.39
C GLY A 729 0.91 36.43 3.22
N GLY A 730 0.68 37.73 3.05
CA GLY A 730 1.45 38.81 3.67
C GLY A 730 0.78 40.18 3.47
N ASN A 731 1.56 41.26 3.64
CA ASN A 731 1.08 42.65 3.60
C ASN A 731 1.02 43.23 2.17
N MET A 732 -0.12 43.86 1.84
CA MET A 732 -0.45 44.54 0.58
C MET A 732 -0.63 43.62 -0.64
N ASP A 733 -1.12 42.40 -0.38
CA ASP A 733 -1.10 41.31 -1.34
C ASP A 733 -2.43 41.07 -2.09
N ASN A 734 -2.31 40.56 -3.32
CA ASN A 734 -3.42 40.39 -4.27
C ASN A 734 -3.35 39.04 -4.98
N ILE A 735 -4.51 38.43 -5.25
CA ILE A 735 -4.62 37.20 -6.06
C ILE A 735 -5.17 37.58 -7.43
N THR A 736 -4.32 37.63 -8.47
CA THR A 736 -4.71 38.15 -9.80
C THR A 736 -4.57 37.10 -10.89
N GLY A 737 -5.65 36.40 -11.21
CA GLY A 737 -5.68 35.39 -12.27
C GLY A 737 -5.08 34.05 -11.87
N ALA A 738 -4.75 33.85 -10.60
CA ALA A 738 -4.29 32.58 -10.08
C ALA A 738 -5.36 31.50 -10.30
N SER A 739 -4.97 30.35 -10.85
CA SER A 739 -5.85 29.21 -11.06
C SER A 739 -5.59 28.11 -10.02
N VAL A 740 -6.64 27.41 -9.59
CA VAL A 740 -6.61 26.41 -8.53
C VAL A 740 -7.16 25.11 -9.10
N THR A 741 -6.36 24.04 -9.07
CA THR A 741 -6.64 22.79 -9.79
C THR A 741 -5.82 21.63 -9.22
N ASP A 742 -6.35 20.41 -9.16
CA ASP A 742 -5.61 19.27 -8.58
C ASP A 742 -4.36 18.88 -9.39
N SER A 743 -4.35 19.12 -10.70
CA SER A 743 -3.20 18.86 -11.59
C SER A 743 -2.13 19.97 -11.60
N ALA A 744 -2.11 20.83 -10.59
CA ALA A 744 -1.06 21.85 -10.43
C ALA A 744 0.23 21.24 -9.88
N VAL A 745 1.37 21.90 -10.12
CA VAL A 745 2.66 21.53 -9.51
C VAL A 745 3.12 22.49 -8.41
N ASN A 746 2.59 23.72 -8.38
CA ASN A 746 2.91 24.69 -7.33
C ASN A 746 1.92 24.58 -6.18
N PHE A 747 2.39 24.72 -4.94
CA PHE A 747 1.53 25.07 -3.81
C PHE A 747 1.52 26.59 -3.63
N TRP A 748 0.47 27.16 -3.02
CA TRP A 748 0.39 28.60 -2.75
C TRP A 748 1.61 29.11 -1.97
N ARG A 749 1.93 28.45 -0.85
CA ARG A 749 3.13 28.68 -0.03
C ARG A 749 4.47 28.61 -0.79
N SER A 750 4.54 27.86 -1.90
CA SER A 750 5.74 27.74 -2.74
C SER A 750 5.93 28.94 -3.69
N SER A 751 5.03 29.93 -3.62
CA SER A 751 5.17 31.22 -4.26
C SER A 751 4.93 32.33 -3.25
N GLN A 752 5.65 33.43 -3.40
CA GLN A 752 5.34 34.65 -2.67
C GLN A 752 4.24 35.42 -3.41
N PRO A 753 3.33 36.09 -2.68
CA PRO A 753 2.38 37.01 -3.28
C PRO A 753 3.08 38.27 -3.87
N PRO A 754 2.40 39.06 -4.72
CA PRO A 754 1.06 38.85 -5.24
C PRO A 754 0.98 37.66 -6.20
N TYR A 755 -0.12 36.90 -6.13
CA TYR A 755 -0.32 35.68 -6.89
C TYR A 755 -0.80 35.96 -8.32
N LEU A 756 0.13 36.28 -9.22
CA LEU A 756 -0.13 36.75 -10.59
C LEU A 756 -0.15 35.59 -11.61
N ASN A 757 -1.32 35.24 -12.12
CA ASN A 757 -1.58 34.32 -13.25
C ASN A 757 -0.95 32.91 -13.18
N GLN A 758 -0.44 32.51 -12.01
CA GLN A 758 0.10 31.17 -11.77
C GLN A 758 -1.01 30.11 -11.60
N THR A 759 -0.64 28.84 -11.51
CA THR A 759 -1.57 27.73 -11.20
C THR A 759 -1.09 26.98 -9.96
N PHE A 760 -1.99 26.73 -9.01
CA PHE A 760 -1.74 26.19 -7.67
C PHE A 760 -2.62 24.99 -7.35
N MET A 761 -2.13 24.10 -6.48
CA MET A 761 -2.93 23.07 -5.85
C MET A 761 -3.94 23.71 -4.87
N PRO A 762 -5.15 23.15 -4.72
CA PRO A 762 -6.06 23.55 -3.64
C PRO A 762 -5.53 23.08 -2.27
N GLU A 763 -5.93 23.76 -1.20
CA GLU A 763 -5.68 23.31 0.18
C GLU A 763 -6.43 22.03 0.55
N TYR A 764 -7.52 21.71 -0.18
CA TYR A 764 -8.19 20.41 -0.11
C TYR A 764 -8.74 20.00 -1.49
N SER A 765 -8.45 18.76 -1.92
CA SER A 765 -8.56 18.33 -3.33
C SER A 765 -9.96 18.48 -3.94
N LEU A 766 -10.02 18.98 -5.18
CA LEU A 766 -11.25 19.13 -5.95
C LEU A 766 -11.76 17.79 -6.51
N ASN A 767 -10.96 16.73 -6.51
CA ASN A 767 -11.27 15.45 -7.13
C ASN A 767 -12.58 14.80 -6.64
N GLY A 768 -13.05 15.09 -5.43
CA GLY A 768 -14.37 14.64 -4.94
C GLY A 768 -15.57 15.20 -5.76
N LEU A 769 -15.36 16.28 -6.49
CA LEU A 769 -16.33 16.86 -7.43
C LEU A 769 -16.38 16.07 -8.75
N ASN A 770 -15.35 15.29 -9.10
CA ASN A 770 -15.35 14.50 -10.32
C ASN A 770 -16.47 13.46 -10.25
N GLY A 771 -17.29 13.39 -11.29
CA GLY A 771 -18.45 12.51 -11.34
C GLY A 771 -19.72 13.06 -10.71
N GLN A 772 -19.65 14.17 -9.98
CA GLN A 772 -20.86 14.85 -9.53
C GLN A 772 -21.56 15.55 -10.70
N ASN A 773 -22.85 15.84 -10.50
CA ASN A 773 -23.61 16.63 -11.46
C ASN A 773 -23.31 18.11 -11.25
N ALA A 774 -22.84 18.80 -12.29
CA ALA A 774 -22.53 20.23 -12.26
C ALA A 774 -23.78 21.13 -12.07
N GLY A 775 -24.99 20.60 -12.29
CA GLY A 775 -26.22 21.37 -12.35
C GLY A 775 -26.67 21.96 -11.00
N GLY A 776 -26.84 23.29 -10.95
CA GLY A 776 -27.33 24.03 -9.79
C GLY A 776 -26.38 25.14 -9.31
N PRO A 777 -26.62 25.73 -8.12
CA PRO A 777 -25.93 26.95 -7.66
C PRO A 777 -24.54 26.66 -7.08
N TRP A 778 -23.48 27.08 -7.79
CA TRP A 778 -22.12 27.15 -7.26
C TRP A 778 -21.85 28.53 -6.64
N ARG A 779 -21.05 28.57 -5.57
CA ARG A 779 -20.65 29.80 -4.87
C ARG A 779 -19.21 29.71 -4.39
N ILE A 780 -18.56 30.85 -4.23
CA ILE A 780 -17.40 31.01 -3.34
C ILE A 780 -17.86 31.39 -1.94
N LEU A 781 -17.21 30.80 -0.95
CA LEU A 781 -17.12 31.28 0.42
C LEU A 781 -15.82 32.06 0.60
N HIS A 782 -15.93 33.17 1.31
CA HIS A 782 -14.82 33.94 1.87
C HIS A 782 -14.98 33.93 3.40
N PHE A 783 -13.89 33.86 4.14
CA PHE A 783 -13.87 34.07 5.58
C PHE A 783 -12.59 34.81 5.96
N ASP A 784 -12.76 36.00 6.50
CA ASP A 784 -11.67 36.83 7.04
C ASP A 784 -11.47 36.51 8.54
N ARG A 785 -10.23 36.59 9.03
CA ARG A 785 -9.86 36.43 10.45
C ARG A 785 -9.18 37.68 11.03
N GLY A 786 -8.95 38.71 10.22
CA GLY A 786 -8.39 40.00 10.60
C GLY A 786 -9.45 40.97 11.12
N ILE A 787 -9.03 42.24 11.27
CA ILE A 787 -9.89 43.42 11.47
C ILE A 787 -9.13 44.62 10.89
N GLY A 788 -9.77 45.39 10.00
CA GLY A 788 -9.21 46.62 9.43
C GLY A 788 -8.75 46.49 7.97
N ASP A 789 -8.96 45.35 7.32
CA ASP A 789 -8.79 45.16 5.88
C ASP A 789 -10.01 44.52 5.19
N TYR A 790 -10.00 44.51 3.84
CA TYR A 790 -11.20 44.34 3.04
C TYR A 790 -10.94 43.53 1.75
N ALA A 791 -11.65 42.40 1.62
CA ALA A 791 -11.62 41.61 0.40
C ALA A 791 -12.47 42.23 -0.73
N PHE A 792 -11.87 42.42 -1.90
CA PHE A 792 -12.58 42.79 -3.12
C PHE A 792 -12.39 41.72 -4.19
N PHE A 793 -13.36 40.82 -4.33
CA PHE A 793 -13.38 39.79 -5.36
C PHE A 793 -13.87 40.38 -6.68
N ASP A 794 -12.96 40.93 -7.48
CA ASP A 794 -13.26 41.49 -8.81
C ASP A 794 -13.86 40.44 -9.76
N SER A 795 -13.41 39.18 -9.64
CA SER A 795 -14.12 38.01 -10.17
C SER A 795 -13.57 36.68 -9.68
N VAL A 796 -14.43 35.66 -9.63
CA VAL A 796 -13.99 34.27 -9.65
C VAL A 796 -14.59 33.55 -10.85
N LYS A 797 -13.80 32.73 -11.55
CA LYS A 797 -14.23 31.93 -12.69
C LYS A 797 -14.19 30.46 -12.32
N VAL A 798 -15.32 29.76 -12.39
CA VAL A 798 -15.37 28.30 -12.25
C VAL A 798 -15.33 27.69 -13.65
N THR A 799 -14.38 26.79 -13.88
CA THR A 799 -14.16 26.06 -15.14
C THR A 799 -14.34 24.58 -14.87
N LEU A 800 -15.30 23.94 -15.54
CA LEU A 800 -15.59 22.51 -15.38
C LEU A 800 -15.37 21.78 -16.71
N SER A 801 -14.55 20.74 -16.71
CA SER A 801 -14.35 19.86 -17.86
C SER A 801 -15.48 18.83 -17.98
N LYS A 802 -15.89 18.52 -19.20
CA LYS A 802 -16.95 17.55 -19.55
C LYS A 802 -16.70 16.93 -20.93
N THR A 803 -17.35 15.81 -21.24
CA THR A 803 -17.49 15.35 -22.63
C THR A 803 -18.46 16.23 -23.41
N THR A 804 -18.27 16.34 -24.73
CA THR A 804 -19.19 17.07 -25.63
C THR A 804 -20.56 16.42 -25.82
N GLY A 805 -20.73 15.14 -25.45
CA GLY A 805 -21.87 14.31 -25.85
C GLY A 805 -21.87 13.94 -27.35
N VAL A 806 -20.83 14.33 -28.08
CA VAL A 806 -20.63 14.02 -29.50
C VAL A 806 -19.57 12.93 -29.61
N ALA A 807 -19.95 11.76 -30.10
CA ALA A 807 -18.99 10.72 -30.44
C ALA A 807 -18.08 11.23 -31.58
N SER A 808 -16.76 11.12 -31.40
CA SER A 808 -15.80 11.48 -32.45
C SER A 808 -16.05 10.65 -33.71
N ALA A 809 -16.04 11.30 -34.87
CA ALA A 809 -16.47 10.68 -36.11
C ALA A 809 -15.46 9.62 -36.60
N SER A 810 -15.86 8.35 -36.48
CA SER A 810 -15.30 7.16 -37.16
C SER A 810 -13.77 7.01 -37.07
N ILE A 811 -13.29 6.13 -36.18
CA ILE A 811 -11.86 5.75 -36.17
C ILE A 811 -11.50 5.05 -37.49
N LYS A 812 -10.71 5.76 -38.30
CA LYS A 812 -9.96 5.22 -39.43
C LYS A 812 -8.69 4.56 -38.88
N LEU A 813 -8.25 3.47 -39.53
CA LEU A 813 -6.86 3.02 -39.43
C LEU A 813 -6.06 3.93 -40.36
N ASP A 814 -5.52 5.02 -39.83
CA ASP A 814 -4.84 6.07 -40.61
C ASP A 814 -3.32 5.90 -40.68
N ASN A 815 -2.75 4.98 -39.91
CA ASN A 815 -1.35 4.58 -39.98
C ASN A 815 -1.23 3.08 -40.34
N PRO A 816 -0.36 2.68 -41.30
CA PRO A 816 0.00 1.27 -41.49
C PRO A 816 0.41 0.53 -40.20
N GLU A 817 1.02 1.22 -39.23
CA GLU A 817 1.41 0.66 -37.94
C GLU A 817 0.19 0.18 -37.10
N ASP A 818 -0.99 0.79 -37.26
CA ASP A 818 -2.23 0.32 -36.60
C ASP A 818 -2.68 -1.08 -37.08
N SER A 819 -2.09 -1.57 -38.19
CA SER A 819 -2.31 -2.90 -38.74
C SER A 819 -1.16 -3.88 -38.47
N ILE A 820 -0.15 -3.49 -37.70
CA ILE A 820 1.03 -4.28 -37.39
C ILE A 820 1.09 -4.59 -35.89
N VAL A 821 1.15 -5.87 -35.52
CA VAL A 821 1.39 -6.30 -34.13
C VAL A 821 2.73 -7.01 -34.04
N ASN A 822 3.69 -6.29 -33.46
CA ASN A 822 5.05 -6.75 -33.23
C ASN A 822 5.13 -7.50 -31.87
N PHE A 823 5.69 -8.71 -31.87
CA PHE A 823 5.92 -9.55 -30.69
C PHE A 823 7.25 -9.24 -29.96
N GLU A 824 7.93 -8.16 -30.35
CA GLU A 824 9.15 -7.61 -29.74
C GLU A 824 10.34 -8.59 -29.79
N ASN A 825 11.17 -8.63 -28.75
CA ASN A 825 12.43 -9.37 -28.66
C ASN A 825 12.24 -10.87 -28.38
N ALA A 826 11.26 -11.50 -29.03
CA ALA A 826 11.03 -12.95 -28.91
C ALA A 826 12.28 -13.71 -29.40
N ALA A 827 13.00 -14.34 -28.48
CA ALA A 827 14.20 -15.08 -28.75
C ALA A 827 13.91 -16.49 -29.29
N PHE A 828 14.97 -17.24 -29.56
CA PHE A 828 14.90 -18.69 -29.67
C PHE A 828 15.59 -19.31 -28.45
N PRO A 829 14.93 -20.18 -27.66
CA PRO A 829 13.53 -20.62 -27.72
C PRO A 829 12.61 -19.89 -26.70
N ASP A 830 11.49 -19.34 -27.17
CA ASP A 830 10.50 -18.59 -26.37
C ASP A 830 9.04 -19.00 -26.69
N ILE A 831 8.13 -18.62 -25.79
CA ILE A 831 6.67 -18.54 -26.03
C ILE A 831 6.20 -17.17 -25.56
N VAL A 832 5.52 -16.41 -26.44
CA VAL A 832 5.05 -15.05 -26.15
C VAL A 832 3.56 -14.93 -26.51
N GLU A 833 2.73 -14.50 -25.55
CA GLU A 833 1.33 -14.15 -25.82
C GLU A 833 1.14 -12.63 -25.80
N LYS A 834 0.34 -12.11 -26.74
CA LYS A 834 -0.12 -10.71 -26.72
C LYS A 834 -1.64 -10.61 -26.75
N ASP A 835 -2.14 -9.53 -26.16
CA ASP A 835 -3.55 -9.13 -26.15
C ASP A 835 -3.88 -8.29 -27.38
N PHE A 836 -5.05 -8.53 -27.97
CA PHE A 836 -5.55 -7.91 -29.19
C PHE A 836 -6.97 -7.40 -28.96
N TYR A 837 -7.29 -6.21 -29.49
CA TYR A 837 -8.61 -5.59 -29.34
C TYR A 837 -9.19 -5.29 -30.72
N ILE A 838 -10.38 -5.84 -31.01
CA ILE A 838 -11.20 -5.39 -32.14
C ILE A 838 -12.19 -4.36 -31.60
N LYS A 839 -12.15 -3.13 -32.12
CA LYS A 839 -13.11 -2.09 -31.74
C LYS A 839 -14.20 -1.96 -32.79
N ASN A 840 -15.46 -2.02 -32.37
CA ASN A 840 -16.58 -1.58 -33.20
C ASN A 840 -16.75 -0.07 -33.04
N SER A 841 -16.45 0.73 -34.07
CA SER A 841 -16.71 2.19 -34.08
C SER A 841 -17.93 2.57 -34.94
N GLY A 842 -18.76 1.59 -35.32
CA GLY A 842 -19.97 1.77 -36.11
C GLY A 842 -21.24 1.90 -35.28
N LEU A 843 -22.36 2.22 -35.94
CA LEU A 843 -23.69 2.39 -35.34
C LEU A 843 -24.50 1.08 -35.23
N VAL A 844 -23.95 -0.04 -35.68
CA VAL A 844 -24.59 -1.37 -35.68
C VAL A 844 -23.66 -2.41 -35.06
N ASN A 845 -24.22 -3.54 -34.61
CA ASN A 845 -23.45 -4.65 -34.05
C ASN A 845 -22.45 -5.21 -35.07
N LEU A 846 -21.16 -5.18 -34.71
CA LEU A 846 -20.08 -5.84 -35.44
C LEU A 846 -20.03 -7.30 -34.98
N ASN A 847 -20.48 -8.20 -35.85
CA ASN A 847 -20.46 -9.63 -35.61
C ASN A 847 -19.21 -10.24 -36.26
N ILE A 848 -18.45 -11.01 -35.49
CA ILE A 848 -17.25 -11.68 -35.96
C ILE A 848 -17.59 -13.12 -36.30
N SER A 849 -17.36 -13.52 -37.56
CA SER A 849 -17.78 -14.82 -38.10
C SER A 849 -16.63 -15.83 -38.24
N GLY A 850 -15.38 -15.44 -37.99
CA GLY A 850 -14.25 -16.37 -38.00
C GLY A 850 -12.88 -15.71 -38.06
N PHE A 851 -11.85 -16.54 -37.88
CA PHE A 851 -10.43 -16.16 -37.88
C PHE A 851 -9.64 -17.13 -38.76
N SER A 852 -8.58 -16.63 -39.40
CA SER A 852 -7.59 -17.47 -40.08
C SER A 852 -6.22 -16.80 -40.07
N ILE A 853 -5.18 -17.52 -39.65
CA ILE A 853 -3.79 -17.07 -39.78
C ILE A 853 -3.19 -17.67 -41.06
N SER A 854 -2.42 -16.88 -41.80
CA SER A 854 -1.82 -17.25 -43.10
C SER A 854 -0.45 -16.57 -43.28
N GLY A 855 0.31 -16.94 -44.31
CA GLY A 855 1.68 -16.42 -44.54
C GLY A 855 2.78 -17.38 -44.06
N ILE A 856 4.03 -16.97 -44.23
CA ILE A 856 5.23 -17.85 -44.20
C ILE A 856 5.38 -18.57 -42.85
N ASN A 857 5.29 -17.82 -41.75
CA ASN A 857 5.49 -18.33 -40.39
C ASN A 857 4.17 -18.61 -39.65
N SER A 858 3.07 -18.76 -40.39
CA SER A 858 1.70 -18.86 -39.83
C SER A 858 1.50 -20.01 -38.83
N SER A 859 2.23 -21.12 -38.96
CA SER A 859 2.17 -22.25 -38.02
C SER A 859 2.73 -21.96 -36.63
N LEU A 860 3.47 -20.87 -36.45
CA LEU A 860 4.03 -20.44 -35.15
C LEU A 860 3.04 -19.61 -34.33
N PHE A 861 1.99 -19.09 -34.97
CA PHE A 861 1.01 -18.20 -34.35
C PHE A 861 -0.33 -18.91 -34.13
N THR A 862 -0.92 -18.75 -32.95
CA THR A 862 -2.22 -19.36 -32.59
C THR A 862 -3.12 -18.36 -31.87
N VAL A 863 -4.38 -18.25 -32.29
CA VAL A 863 -5.41 -17.54 -31.53
C VAL A 863 -5.73 -18.37 -30.29
N VAL A 864 -5.55 -17.80 -29.09
CA VAL A 864 -5.63 -18.54 -27.82
C VAL A 864 -7.06 -18.61 -27.29
N ASN A 865 -7.83 -17.54 -27.48
CA ASN A 865 -9.24 -17.45 -27.18
C ASN A 865 -9.97 -16.65 -28.27
N THR A 866 -11.27 -16.88 -28.43
CA THR A 866 -12.12 -16.08 -29.33
C THR A 866 -12.63 -14.82 -28.62
N PRO A 867 -12.63 -13.64 -29.28
CA PRO A 867 -13.31 -12.45 -28.77
C PRO A 867 -14.84 -12.64 -28.82
N PRO A 868 -15.62 -11.72 -28.22
CA PRO A 868 -17.08 -11.72 -28.32
C PRO A 868 -17.57 -11.83 -29.76
N ALA A 869 -18.46 -12.80 -30.03
CA ALA A 869 -19.03 -13.03 -31.36
C ALA A 869 -19.84 -11.82 -31.90
N THR A 870 -20.30 -10.96 -31.01
CA THR A 870 -20.92 -9.66 -31.29
C THR A 870 -20.24 -8.60 -30.42
N ILE A 871 -19.75 -7.53 -31.05
CA ILE A 871 -19.24 -6.33 -30.39
C ILE A 871 -20.23 -5.19 -30.65
N LEU A 872 -20.73 -4.58 -29.59
CA LEU A 872 -21.75 -3.52 -29.66
C LEU A 872 -21.18 -2.21 -30.21
N PRO A 873 -22.00 -1.30 -30.76
CA PRO A 873 -21.60 0.05 -31.16
C PRO A 873 -20.72 0.76 -30.11
N ASN A 874 -19.54 1.20 -30.52
CA ASN A 874 -18.53 1.88 -29.70
C ASN A 874 -17.90 1.04 -28.56
N ASP A 875 -18.05 -0.30 -28.58
CA ASP A 875 -17.41 -1.23 -27.64
C ASP A 875 -16.21 -1.97 -28.27
N SER A 876 -15.45 -2.70 -27.45
CA SER A 876 -14.24 -3.44 -27.87
C SER A 876 -14.26 -4.90 -27.41
N GLY A 877 -13.85 -5.82 -28.31
CA GLY A 877 -13.68 -7.24 -28.02
C GLY A 877 -12.20 -7.61 -27.85
N LEU A 878 -11.83 -8.09 -26.66
CA LEU A 878 -10.49 -8.61 -26.34
C LEU A 878 -10.34 -10.08 -26.77
N PHE A 879 -9.17 -10.41 -27.32
CA PHE A 879 -8.68 -11.79 -27.52
C PHE A 879 -7.14 -11.83 -27.46
N LYS A 880 -6.55 -13.02 -27.56
CA LYS A 880 -5.10 -13.25 -27.50
C LYS A 880 -4.58 -13.99 -28.73
N VAL A 881 -3.35 -13.68 -29.13
CA VAL A 881 -2.55 -14.50 -30.06
C VAL A 881 -1.20 -14.84 -29.41
N LYS A 882 -0.81 -16.11 -29.51
CA LYS A 882 0.45 -16.66 -29.04
C LYS A 882 1.40 -16.93 -30.20
N LEU A 883 2.64 -16.47 -30.08
CA LEU A 883 3.80 -16.92 -30.84
C LEU A 883 4.53 -18.02 -30.05
N ASN A 884 4.90 -19.11 -30.73
CA ASN A 884 5.77 -20.16 -30.19
C ASN A 884 7.00 -20.34 -31.10
N THR A 885 8.20 -20.03 -30.61
CA THR A 885 9.45 -20.20 -31.37
C THR A 885 10.16 -21.52 -31.07
N GLN A 886 9.70 -22.31 -30.09
CA GLN A 886 10.30 -23.58 -29.69
C GLN A 886 10.30 -24.65 -30.79
N THR A 887 9.50 -24.48 -31.84
CA THR A 887 9.38 -25.41 -32.98
C THR A 887 10.30 -25.06 -34.17
N LEU A 888 11.35 -24.25 -33.95
CA LEU A 888 12.31 -23.78 -34.97
C LEU A 888 13.74 -24.33 -34.77
N GLY A 889 14.65 -24.00 -35.68
CA GLY A 889 16.08 -23.81 -35.37
C GLY A 889 16.42 -22.30 -35.28
N ALA A 890 17.66 -21.83 -35.56
CA ALA A 890 18.04 -20.42 -35.28
C ALA A 890 19.13 -19.63 -36.12
N SER A 891 19.22 -19.66 -37.46
CA SER A 891 20.10 -18.81 -38.33
C SER A 891 19.40 -18.12 -39.54
N ASN A 892 20.09 -17.27 -40.33
CA ASN A 892 19.51 -15.99 -40.81
C ASN A 892 19.32 -15.76 -42.33
N LEU A 893 18.40 -14.82 -42.64
CA LEU A 893 18.37 -13.99 -43.86
C LEU A 893 18.43 -12.48 -43.46
N PRO A 894 18.86 -11.55 -44.33
CA PRO A 894 19.09 -10.15 -43.94
C PRO A 894 17.84 -9.23 -43.97
N GLN A 895 17.79 -8.30 -43.01
CA GLN A 895 17.00 -7.05 -42.91
C GLN A 895 15.45 -7.09 -42.98
N ASP A 896 14.86 -7.04 -41.78
CA ASP A 896 13.99 -5.97 -41.24
C ASP A 896 12.50 -5.83 -41.69
N ASN A 897 11.64 -5.57 -40.70
CA ASN A 897 10.22 -5.14 -40.77
C ASN A 897 9.23 -5.90 -41.70
N PHE A 898 9.45 -7.17 -42.01
CA PHE A 898 8.50 -7.98 -42.79
C PHE A 898 7.44 -8.72 -41.96
N GLU A 899 6.27 -8.89 -42.59
CA GLU A 899 5.12 -9.66 -42.14
C GLU A 899 5.44 -11.16 -42.00
N ASN A 900 5.58 -11.66 -40.77
CA ASN A 900 5.77 -13.11 -40.51
C ASN A 900 4.51 -13.91 -40.86
N ALA A 901 3.33 -13.37 -40.52
CA ALA A 901 2.02 -13.95 -40.80
C ALA A 901 0.92 -12.88 -40.80
N VAL A 902 -0.19 -13.15 -41.50
CA VAL A 902 -1.42 -12.34 -41.47
C VAL A 902 -2.48 -13.06 -40.64
N LEU A 903 -2.92 -12.43 -39.55
CA LEU A 903 -4.22 -12.74 -38.94
C LEU A 903 -5.32 -12.06 -39.76
N SER A 904 -6.25 -12.84 -40.31
CA SER A 904 -7.47 -12.33 -40.94
C SER A 904 -8.68 -12.57 -40.03
N ILE A 905 -9.56 -11.57 -39.93
CA ILE A 905 -10.75 -11.56 -39.08
C ILE A 905 -11.96 -11.25 -39.97
N LEU A 906 -12.95 -12.16 -40.01
CA LEU A 906 -14.15 -12.03 -40.85
C LEU A 906 -15.28 -11.35 -40.08
N THR A 907 -15.95 -10.37 -40.68
CA THR A 907 -17.04 -9.62 -40.03
C THR A 907 -18.20 -9.31 -40.97
N ASN A 908 -19.32 -8.84 -40.40
CA ASN A 908 -20.47 -8.31 -41.14
C ASN A 908 -20.34 -6.84 -41.57
N ASP A 909 -19.18 -6.19 -41.43
CA ASP A 909 -18.98 -4.80 -41.87
C ASP A 909 -19.01 -4.73 -43.41
N PRO A 910 -19.97 -4.02 -44.04
CA PRO A 910 -20.08 -3.93 -45.49
C PRO A 910 -18.99 -3.07 -46.14
N SER A 911 -18.26 -2.26 -45.37
CA SER A 911 -17.09 -1.51 -45.83
C SER A 911 -15.79 -2.32 -45.73
N LYS A 912 -15.72 -3.29 -44.80
CA LYS A 912 -14.51 -4.09 -44.54
C LYS A 912 -14.84 -5.49 -43.97
N SER A 913 -15.45 -6.34 -44.78
CA SER A 913 -15.89 -7.70 -44.39
C SER A 913 -14.74 -8.64 -43.97
N GLN A 914 -13.50 -8.28 -44.26
CA GLN A 914 -12.30 -8.92 -43.73
C GLN A 914 -11.30 -7.85 -43.25
N PHE A 915 -10.98 -7.88 -41.96
CA PHE A 915 -9.82 -7.18 -41.41
C PHE A 915 -8.58 -8.06 -41.54
N LYS A 916 -7.41 -7.45 -41.71
CA LYS A 916 -6.10 -8.11 -41.76
C LYS A 916 -5.16 -7.39 -40.80
N VAL A 917 -4.38 -8.17 -40.06
CA VAL A 917 -3.38 -7.70 -39.10
C VAL A 917 -2.08 -8.45 -39.38
N SER A 918 -1.02 -7.70 -39.66
CA SER A 918 0.34 -8.19 -39.81
C SER A 918 0.90 -8.60 -38.44
N LEU A 919 1.47 -9.80 -38.34
CA LEU A 919 2.16 -10.28 -37.14
C LEU A 919 3.67 -10.21 -37.41
N GLN A 920 4.42 -9.52 -36.55
CA GLN A 920 5.84 -9.20 -36.75
C GLN A 920 6.68 -9.43 -35.48
N THR A 921 8.01 -9.29 -35.58
CA THR A 921 8.99 -9.43 -34.47
C THR A 921 10.11 -8.41 -34.66
N ASN A 922 10.80 -8.00 -33.59
CA ASN A 922 11.94 -7.05 -33.66
C ASN A 922 13.17 -7.61 -34.40
N SER A 923 13.14 -8.86 -34.83
CA SER A 923 14.20 -9.52 -35.58
C SER A 923 13.61 -10.68 -36.40
N PRO A 924 14.27 -11.11 -37.49
CA PRO A 924 13.87 -12.30 -38.23
C PRO A 924 13.85 -13.54 -37.33
N LEU A 925 12.82 -14.37 -37.47
CA LEU A 925 12.78 -15.70 -36.87
C LEU A 925 13.74 -16.61 -37.66
N GLN A 926 14.69 -17.20 -36.95
CA GLN A 926 15.89 -17.81 -37.53
C GLN A 926 15.72 -19.37 -37.68
N SER A 927 16.58 -20.09 -38.43
CA SER A 927 16.43 -21.54 -38.77
C SER A 927 17.57 -22.57 -38.46
N ASN A 928 18.88 -22.27 -38.34
CA ASN A 928 19.91 -23.21 -37.82
C ASN A 928 21.23 -22.60 -37.18
N VAL A 929 21.25 -22.10 -35.91
CA VAL A 929 22.48 -21.62 -35.20
C VAL A 929 23.16 -22.72 -34.37
N ARG A 930 24.47 -22.52 -34.08
CA ARG A 930 25.29 -23.32 -33.17
C ARG A 930 25.80 -22.51 -31.98
N ASN A 931 25.58 -23.00 -30.77
CA ASN A 931 25.93 -22.32 -29.52
C ASN A 931 27.20 -22.93 -28.89
N LEU A 932 28.21 -22.09 -28.62
CA LEU A 932 29.42 -22.45 -27.88
C LEU A 932 29.36 -21.81 -26.49
N ASN A 933 29.32 -22.62 -25.45
CA ASN A 933 29.62 -22.15 -24.09
C ASN A 933 31.12 -22.23 -23.87
N LEU A 934 31.77 -21.07 -23.81
CA LEU A 934 33.21 -20.92 -23.64
C LEU A 934 33.49 -20.42 -22.23
N LYS A 935 34.50 -20.98 -21.57
CA LYS A 935 35.05 -20.43 -20.33
C LYS A 935 36.47 -19.94 -20.57
N VAL A 936 36.71 -18.67 -20.29
CA VAL A 936 37.96 -17.96 -20.56
C VAL A 936 38.20 -16.82 -19.56
N LEU A 937 39.46 -16.65 -19.19
CA LEU A 937 39.97 -15.61 -18.29
C LEU A 937 41.14 -14.91 -18.99
N VAL A 938 41.27 -13.60 -18.80
CA VAL A 938 42.40 -12.80 -19.29
C VAL A 938 43.28 -12.43 -18.08
N GLU A 939 44.60 -12.46 -18.24
CA GLU A 939 45.55 -12.36 -17.12
C GLU A 939 45.40 -11.08 -16.29
N GLY A 940 45.25 -9.91 -16.92
CA GLY A 940 45.00 -8.66 -16.19
C GLY A 940 43.67 -8.67 -15.42
N PHE A 941 42.59 -9.05 -16.12
CA PHE A 941 41.19 -9.00 -15.67
C PHE A 941 40.82 -10.03 -14.60
N TYR A 942 41.62 -11.08 -14.42
CA TYR A 942 41.36 -12.12 -13.42
C TYR A 942 42.02 -11.84 -12.07
N ASN A 943 41.22 -11.77 -11.01
CA ASN A 943 41.64 -11.58 -9.64
C ASN A 943 41.63 -12.92 -8.88
N GLU A 944 42.82 -13.47 -8.59
CA GLU A 944 42.98 -14.80 -7.97
C GLU A 944 42.57 -14.86 -6.49
N ILE A 945 42.54 -13.73 -5.78
CA ILE A 945 42.16 -13.65 -4.36
C ILE A 945 40.64 -13.79 -4.21
N THR A 946 39.88 -13.15 -5.10
CA THR A 946 38.41 -13.21 -5.13
C THR A 946 37.87 -14.34 -6.01
N ASN A 947 38.72 -14.97 -6.83
CA ASN A 947 38.35 -15.92 -7.89
C ASN A 947 37.24 -15.33 -8.79
N ARG A 948 37.42 -14.07 -9.21
CA ARG A 948 36.50 -13.35 -10.10
C ARG A 948 37.25 -12.70 -11.27
N ASN A 949 36.54 -12.53 -12.38
CA ASN A 949 36.99 -11.85 -13.58
C ASN A 949 36.26 -10.51 -13.75
N SER A 950 36.97 -9.45 -14.13
CA SER A 950 36.37 -8.21 -14.64
C SER A 950 35.78 -8.47 -16.03
N SER A 951 34.45 -8.40 -16.15
CA SER A 951 33.71 -8.74 -17.37
C SER A 951 34.09 -7.88 -18.56
N ASP A 952 34.49 -8.50 -19.68
CA ASP A 952 34.91 -7.79 -20.89
C ASP A 952 34.58 -8.55 -22.20
N THR A 953 34.68 -7.84 -23.32
CA THR A 953 34.36 -8.27 -24.68
C THR A 953 35.40 -9.24 -25.24
N ILE A 954 34.99 -10.50 -25.36
CA ILE A 954 35.75 -11.55 -26.02
C ILE A 954 35.27 -11.70 -27.47
N ASN A 955 36.20 -11.72 -28.42
CA ASN A 955 35.93 -12.09 -29.82
C ASN A 955 36.42 -13.52 -30.03
N VAL A 956 35.58 -14.38 -30.59
CA VAL A 956 35.88 -15.81 -30.79
C VAL A 956 35.67 -16.17 -32.25
N TYR A 957 36.66 -16.80 -32.85
CA TYR A 957 36.65 -17.25 -34.24
C TYR A 957 36.66 -18.77 -34.28
N LEU A 958 35.76 -19.36 -35.07
CA LEU A 958 35.88 -20.75 -35.48
C LEU A 958 36.76 -20.79 -36.73
N ARG A 959 37.83 -21.56 -36.69
CA ARG A 959 38.70 -21.83 -37.86
C ARG A 959 38.57 -23.28 -38.29
N SER A 960 38.74 -23.54 -39.58
CA SER A 960 38.82 -24.90 -40.12
C SER A 960 39.89 -25.71 -39.37
N ALA A 961 39.65 -27.01 -39.15
CA ALA A 961 40.64 -27.94 -38.60
C ALA A 961 41.77 -28.32 -39.60
N SER A 962 41.74 -27.82 -40.85
CA SER A 962 42.76 -28.08 -41.87
C SER A 962 43.45 -26.81 -42.34
N LEU A 963 44.75 -26.88 -42.65
CA LEU A 963 45.51 -25.84 -43.35
C LEU A 963 44.72 -25.34 -44.59
N PRO A 964 44.64 -24.01 -44.84
CA PRO A 964 45.35 -22.91 -44.17
C PRO A 964 44.64 -22.37 -42.91
N TYR A 965 43.79 -23.17 -42.25
CA TYR A 965 43.05 -22.80 -41.04
C TYR A 965 42.24 -21.50 -41.21
N SER A 966 41.52 -21.41 -42.33
CA SER A 966 40.64 -20.28 -42.65
C SER A 966 39.59 -20.08 -41.56
N ILE A 967 39.25 -18.81 -41.29
CA ILE A 967 38.09 -18.47 -40.46
C ILE A 967 36.84 -18.99 -41.19
N VAL A 968 36.04 -19.78 -40.47
CA VAL A 968 34.72 -20.26 -40.90
C VAL A 968 33.64 -19.35 -40.36
N ASP A 969 33.78 -18.90 -39.10
CA ASP A 969 32.81 -18.01 -38.47
C ASP A 969 33.42 -17.18 -37.33
N SER A 970 32.70 -16.16 -36.87
CA SER A 970 33.11 -15.30 -35.76
C SER A 970 31.93 -14.80 -34.92
N ALA A 971 32.06 -14.87 -33.60
CA ALA A 971 31.09 -14.39 -32.63
C ALA A 971 31.77 -13.48 -31.58
N ARG A 972 30.97 -12.70 -30.87
CA ARG A 972 31.41 -11.82 -29.78
C ARG A 972 30.47 -11.99 -28.59
N SER A 973 31.02 -12.02 -27.39
CA SER A 973 30.27 -12.01 -26.12
C SER A 973 31.06 -11.26 -25.07
N ILE A 974 30.38 -10.66 -24.10
CA ILE A 974 31.00 -10.32 -22.82
C ILE A 974 31.15 -11.63 -22.02
N ASN A 975 32.19 -11.78 -21.21
CA ASN A 975 32.30 -12.90 -20.25
C ASN A 975 31.80 -12.50 -18.85
N ASP A 976 31.18 -13.43 -18.13
CA ASP A 976 30.69 -13.19 -16.76
C ASP A 976 31.82 -13.11 -15.73
N THR A 977 31.50 -12.82 -14.47
CA THR A 977 32.50 -12.73 -13.39
C THR A 977 33.18 -14.05 -13.05
N SER A 978 32.73 -15.17 -13.63
CA SER A 978 33.34 -16.50 -13.55
C SER A 978 34.10 -16.87 -14.84
N GLY A 979 34.16 -15.98 -15.83
CA GLY A 979 34.78 -16.19 -17.14
C GLY A 979 33.93 -16.97 -18.15
N ASN A 980 32.64 -17.24 -17.89
CA ASN A 980 31.78 -17.93 -18.85
C ASN A 980 31.23 -16.94 -19.90
N CYS A 981 31.13 -17.36 -21.15
CA CYS A 981 30.42 -16.64 -22.22
C CYS A 981 29.71 -17.64 -23.16
N SER A 982 28.60 -17.22 -23.77
CA SER A 982 27.81 -18.06 -24.66
C SER A 982 27.74 -17.40 -26.04
N LEU A 983 28.23 -18.10 -27.06
CA LEU A 983 28.59 -17.53 -28.36
C LEU A 983 27.84 -18.26 -29.48
N ASN A 984 27.06 -17.52 -30.25
CA ASN A 984 26.25 -18.06 -31.35
C ASN A 984 26.96 -17.91 -32.69
N PHE A 985 27.12 -19.03 -33.39
CA PHE A 985 27.73 -19.16 -34.70
C PHE A 985 26.68 -19.59 -35.73
N SER A 986 26.69 -18.96 -36.90
CA SER A 986 25.71 -19.18 -37.99
C SER A 986 26.29 -19.94 -39.18
N ASN A 987 27.62 -20.00 -39.32
CA ASN A 987 28.33 -20.61 -40.45
C ASN A 987 28.99 -21.96 -40.09
N SER A 988 28.72 -22.49 -38.88
CA SER A 988 29.22 -23.77 -38.39
C SER A 988 28.15 -24.87 -38.37
N ALA A 989 28.59 -26.12 -38.36
CA ALA A 989 27.73 -27.31 -38.42
C ALA A 989 28.05 -28.32 -37.31
N ASP A 990 27.06 -29.17 -36.98
CA ASP A 990 27.27 -30.31 -36.07
C ASP A 990 28.24 -31.33 -36.67
N ASN A 991 29.02 -31.98 -35.82
CA ASN A 991 30.03 -32.99 -36.16
C ASN A 991 31.18 -32.52 -37.06
N VAL A 992 31.23 -31.23 -37.44
CA VAL A 992 32.38 -30.62 -38.14
C VAL A 992 33.35 -30.05 -37.10
N ASN A 993 34.64 -30.35 -37.25
CA ASN A 993 35.68 -29.95 -36.30
C ASN A 993 36.26 -28.57 -36.64
N TYR A 994 36.36 -27.72 -35.62
CA TYR A 994 36.88 -26.36 -35.68
C TYR A 994 37.92 -26.10 -34.59
N TYR A 995 38.96 -25.32 -34.89
CA TYR A 995 39.76 -24.67 -33.85
C TYR A 995 38.99 -23.46 -33.31
N ILE A 996 38.95 -23.31 -31.99
CA ILE A 996 38.38 -22.15 -31.30
C ILE A 996 39.52 -21.17 -31.06
N VAL A 997 39.43 -19.95 -31.61
CA VAL A 997 40.47 -18.93 -31.45
C VAL A 997 39.90 -17.71 -30.75
N VAL A 998 40.51 -17.34 -29.63
CA VAL A 998 40.11 -16.21 -28.79
C VAL A 998 41.01 -15.00 -29.10
N LYS A 999 40.38 -13.82 -29.19
CA LYS A 999 41.02 -12.50 -29.18
C LYS A 999 40.25 -11.55 -28.25
N HIS A 1000 40.96 -10.94 -27.30
CA HIS A 1000 40.46 -9.84 -26.48
C HIS A 1000 41.17 -8.52 -26.91
N ARG A 1001 40.89 -7.38 -26.26
CA ARG A 1001 41.46 -6.07 -26.67
C ARG A 1001 42.96 -5.95 -26.40
N ASN A 1002 43.52 -6.67 -25.42
CA ASN A 1002 44.91 -6.52 -24.98
C ASN A 1002 45.59 -7.84 -24.60
N SER A 1003 45.14 -8.94 -25.21
CA SER A 1003 45.61 -10.28 -24.89
C SER A 1003 46.11 -10.99 -26.14
N ILE A 1004 47.08 -11.89 -25.95
CA ILE A 1004 47.63 -12.72 -27.01
C ILE A 1004 46.52 -13.55 -27.70
N GLU A 1005 46.59 -13.74 -29.02
CA GLU A 1005 45.67 -14.62 -29.75
C GLU A 1005 45.88 -16.08 -29.29
N THR A 1006 44.84 -16.72 -28.74
CA THR A 1006 44.94 -18.08 -28.17
C THR A 1006 44.04 -19.06 -28.90
N TRP A 1007 44.61 -20.19 -29.31
CA TRP A 1007 43.90 -21.27 -30.02
C TRP A 1007 43.62 -22.45 -29.09
N SER A 1008 42.51 -23.16 -29.29
CA SER A 1008 42.25 -24.44 -28.63
C SER A 1008 43.33 -25.46 -28.98
N SER A 1009 43.77 -26.27 -28.01
CA SER A 1009 44.85 -27.26 -28.21
C SER A 1009 44.51 -28.33 -29.25
N VAL A 1010 43.22 -28.62 -29.43
CA VAL A 1010 42.68 -29.50 -30.48
C VAL A 1010 41.42 -28.90 -31.09
N PRO A 1011 41.01 -29.33 -32.29
CA PRO A 1011 39.69 -29.02 -32.84
C PRO A 1011 38.53 -29.61 -32.01
N LYS A 1012 37.36 -28.99 -32.09
CA LYS A 1012 36.10 -29.44 -31.46
C LYS A 1012 34.92 -29.29 -32.42
N SER A 1013 33.88 -30.09 -32.22
CA SER A 1013 32.65 -30.10 -33.02
C SER A 1013 31.42 -29.78 -32.17
N PHE A 1014 30.39 -29.19 -32.80
CA PHE A 1014 29.06 -29.05 -32.18
C PHE A 1014 28.32 -30.40 -32.22
N VAL A 1015 27.51 -30.66 -31.20
CA VAL A 1015 26.63 -31.83 -31.09
C VAL A 1015 25.25 -31.34 -30.66
N SER A 1016 24.21 -31.69 -31.41
CA SER A 1016 22.84 -31.21 -31.18
C SER A 1016 22.75 -29.68 -31.04
N SER A 1017 23.54 -28.96 -31.86
CA SER A 1017 23.72 -27.51 -31.85
C SER A 1017 24.50 -26.89 -30.68
N PHE A 1018 25.10 -27.69 -29.79
CA PHE A 1018 25.90 -27.19 -28.66
C PHE A 1018 27.38 -27.65 -28.70
N MET A 1019 28.28 -26.79 -28.23
CA MET A 1019 29.69 -27.09 -27.95
C MET A 1019 30.06 -26.46 -26.59
N ASN A 1020 30.93 -27.10 -25.83
CA ASN A 1020 31.46 -26.56 -24.57
C ASN A 1020 32.99 -26.58 -24.60
N TYR A 1021 33.64 -25.52 -24.13
CA TYR A 1021 35.10 -25.43 -24.02
C TYR A 1021 35.56 -24.61 -22.82
N ASP A 1022 36.67 -24.97 -22.18
CA ASP A 1022 37.19 -24.31 -20.98
C ASP A 1022 38.71 -24.16 -21.03
N PHE A 1023 39.19 -22.94 -21.29
CA PHE A 1023 40.62 -22.60 -21.27
C PHE A 1023 41.20 -22.50 -19.84
N THR A 1024 40.35 -22.40 -18.81
CA THR A 1024 40.77 -22.09 -17.43
C THR A 1024 41.26 -23.31 -16.65
N SER A 1025 41.06 -24.50 -17.21
CA SER A 1025 41.21 -25.80 -16.55
C SER A 1025 42.62 -26.39 -16.61
N SER A 1026 43.39 -26.12 -17.66
CA SER A 1026 44.77 -26.57 -17.85
C SER A 1026 45.48 -25.72 -18.91
N ALA A 1027 46.79 -25.52 -18.80
CA ALA A 1027 47.59 -24.96 -19.90
C ALA A 1027 47.40 -25.76 -21.20
N SER A 1028 47.25 -27.08 -21.10
CA SER A 1028 47.00 -28.00 -22.23
C SER A 1028 45.63 -27.86 -22.91
N SER A 1029 44.79 -26.92 -22.46
CA SER A 1029 43.61 -26.46 -23.20
C SER A 1029 43.94 -25.49 -24.33
N ALA A 1030 45.12 -24.85 -24.32
CA ALA A 1030 45.60 -23.99 -25.40
C ALA A 1030 46.68 -24.68 -26.24
N TYR A 1031 46.73 -24.32 -27.53
CA TYR A 1031 47.77 -24.82 -28.42
C TYR A 1031 49.15 -24.38 -27.93
N GLY A 1032 50.12 -25.30 -27.98
CA GLY A 1032 51.47 -25.07 -27.45
C GLY A 1032 51.56 -24.81 -25.93
N ASN A 1033 50.48 -25.03 -25.17
CA ASN A 1033 50.33 -24.63 -23.76
C ASN A 1033 50.36 -23.09 -23.52
N ASN A 1034 49.91 -22.29 -24.49
CA ASN A 1034 50.04 -20.82 -24.48
C ASN A 1034 49.09 -20.08 -23.51
N LEU A 1035 49.17 -20.37 -22.21
CA LEU A 1035 48.38 -19.75 -21.14
C LEU A 1035 49.24 -19.45 -19.91
N TYR A 1036 48.98 -18.32 -19.26
CA TYR A 1036 49.55 -17.99 -17.96
C TYR A 1036 48.83 -18.73 -16.83
N GLN A 1037 49.56 -19.17 -15.80
CA GLN A 1037 48.95 -19.70 -14.58
C GLN A 1037 48.88 -18.62 -13.50
N LYS A 1038 47.66 -18.18 -13.17
CA LYS A 1038 47.37 -17.21 -12.09
C LYS A 1038 46.59 -17.95 -10.99
N GLY A 1039 47.26 -18.21 -9.87
CA GLY A 1039 46.77 -19.07 -8.80
C GLY A 1039 46.45 -20.49 -9.28
N GLN A 1040 45.19 -20.91 -9.09
CA GLN A 1040 44.66 -22.21 -9.54
C GLN A 1040 44.02 -22.19 -10.94
N LYS A 1041 44.15 -21.09 -11.69
CA LYS A 1041 43.50 -20.91 -13.00
C LYS A 1041 44.51 -20.61 -14.10
N TYR A 1042 44.17 -21.06 -15.30
CA TYR A 1042 44.88 -20.68 -16.52
C TYR A 1042 44.15 -19.52 -17.21
N CYS A 1043 44.93 -18.52 -17.64
CA CYS A 1043 44.46 -17.27 -18.23
C CYS A 1043 45.19 -17.01 -19.55
N ILE A 1044 44.55 -16.32 -20.47
CA ILE A 1044 45.22 -15.80 -21.67
C ILE A 1044 46.17 -14.68 -21.25
N PHE A 1045 47.43 -14.74 -21.72
CA PHE A 1045 48.44 -13.72 -21.44
C PHE A 1045 47.99 -12.33 -21.90
N SER A 1046 48.20 -11.33 -21.05
CA SER A 1046 47.97 -9.91 -21.37
C SER A 1046 49.25 -9.23 -21.90
N GLY A 1047 49.10 -8.14 -22.65
CA GLY A 1047 50.19 -7.28 -23.13
C GLY A 1047 50.14 -6.97 -24.62
N ASP A 1048 49.61 -7.87 -25.45
CA ASP A 1048 49.46 -7.68 -26.91
C ASP A 1048 48.35 -6.63 -27.22
N VAL A 1049 48.67 -5.36 -27.01
CA VAL A 1049 47.78 -4.21 -27.28
C VAL A 1049 47.81 -3.83 -28.75
N ASN A 1050 48.95 -4.03 -29.42
CA ASN A 1050 49.13 -3.66 -30.82
C ASN A 1050 48.55 -4.74 -31.78
N ARG A 1051 48.47 -6.00 -31.34
CA ARG A 1051 47.88 -7.16 -32.05
C ARG A 1051 48.68 -7.68 -33.25
N ASP A 1052 50.00 -7.48 -33.26
CA ASP A 1052 50.92 -8.17 -34.17
C ASP A 1052 51.12 -9.66 -33.81
N GLY A 1053 50.84 -10.05 -32.56
CA GLY A 1053 50.98 -11.41 -32.05
C GLY A 1053 52.26 -11.68 -31.26
N PHE A 1054 52.92 -10.64 -30.77
CA PHE A 1054 53.96 -10.68 -29.75
C PHE A 1054 53.51 -9.90 -28.52
N VAL A 1055 54.26 -10.03 -27.42
CA VAL A 1055 54.24 -9.06 -26.33
C VAL A 1055 55.67 -8.55 -26.23
N GLU A 1056 55.93 -7.32 -26.65
CA GLU A 1056 57.30 -6.78 -26.64
C GLU A 1056 57.37 -5.27 -26.36
N LEU A 1057 58.53 -4.66 -26.59
CA LEU A 1057 58.77 -3.24 -26.27
C LEU A 1057 57.89 -2.28 -27.10
N SER A 1058 57.28 -2.72 -28.21
CA SER A 1058 56.28 -1.95 -28.96
C SER A 1058 54.99 -1.72 -28.15
N ASP A 1059 54.55 -2.72 -27.40
CA ASP A 1059 53.38 -2.68 -26.52
C ASP A 1059 53.65 -1.87 -25.26
N LEU A 1060 54.74 -2.18 -24.56
CA LEU A 1060 55.19 -1.46 -23.36
C LEU A 1060 55.28 0.06 -23.60
N ASN A 1061 55.76 0.47 -24.77
CA ASN A 1061 55.82 1.89 -25.16
C ASN A 1061 54.44 2.51 -25.39
N GLN A 1062 53.45 1.77 -25.90
CA GLN A 1062 52.08 2.28 -26.06
C GLN A 1062 51.40 2.45 -24.70
N ILE A 1063 51.49 1.44 -23.83
CA ILE A 1063 50.96 1.50 -22.46
C ILE A 1063 51.65 2.62 -21.65
N TYR A 1064 52.97 2.78 -21.79
CA TYR A 1064 53.72 3.85 -21.10
C TYR A 1064 53.31 5.24 -21.58
N ASN A 1065 53.13 5.43 -22.88
CA ASN A 1065 52.62 6.69 -23.41
C ASN A 1065 51.17 6.95 -22.99
N ALA A 1066 50.32 5.93 -22.90
CA ALA A 1066 48.94 6.05 -22.41
C ALA A 1066 48.89 6.43 -20.91
N ALA A 1067 49.71 5.80 -20.07
CA ALA A 1067 49.82 6.10 -18.64
C ALA A 1067 50.32 7.54 -18.38
N ASN A 1068 51.34 8.00 -19.12
CA ASN A 1068 51.81 9.39 -19.02
C ASN A 1068 50.76 10.44 -19.43
N ASN A 1069 49.78 10.05 -20.25
CA ASN A 1069 48.66 10.91 -20.64
C ASN A 1069 47.41 10.72 -19.76
N PHE A 1070 47.45 9.86 -18.73
CA PHE A 1070 46.32 9.51 -17.87
C PHE A 1070 45.06 9.12 -18.66
N LEU A 1071 45.22 8.25 -19.67
CA LEU A 1071 44.08 7.74 -20.43
C LEU A 1071 43.14 6.92 -19.52
N THR A 1072 41.84 7.12 -19.72
CA THR A 1072 40.77 6.52 -18.89
C THR A 1072 39.60 6.07 -19.76
N GLY A 1073 38.80 5.14 -19.23
CA GLY A 1073 37.70 4.49 -19.95
C GLY A 1073 38.15 3.29 -20.79
N TYR A 1074 37.32 2.90 -21.75
CA TYR A 1074 37.49 1.68 -22.55
C TYR A 1074 38.53 1.85 -23.66
N VAL A 1075 39.81 1.86 -23.28
CA VAL A 1075 40.98 1.89 -24.18
C VAL A 1075 41.66 0.50 -24.25
N GLN A 1076 42.57 0.25 -25.17
CA GLN A 1076 43.24 -1.07 -25.24
C GLN A 1076 44.47 -1.16 -24.32
N GLU A 1077 45.02 -0.01 -23.93
CA GLU A 1077 46.19 0.14 -23.07
C GLU A 1077 45.86 -0.03 -21.57
N ASP A 1078 44.57 -0.04 -21.21
CA ASP A 1078 44.03 -0.52 -19.93
C ASP A 1078 44.13 -2.05 -19.93
N ILE A 1079 45.16 -2.59 -19.26
CA ILE A 1079 45.48 -4.03 -19.25
C ILE A 1079 44.70 -4.76 -18.15
N ASN A 1080 44.43 -4.09 -17.03
CA ASN A 1080 43.85 -4.71 -15.84
C ASN A 1080 42.30 -4.68 -15.82
N GLY A 1081 41.68 -3.70 -16.48
CA GLY A 1081 40.23 -3.57 -16.61
C GLY A 1081 39.55 -2.63 -15.60
N ASP A 1082 40.31 -1.83 -14.85
CA ASP A 1082 39.76 -0.83 -13.90
C ASP A 1082 39.33 0.50 -14.57
N ASN A 1083 39.64 0.68 -15.86
CA ASN A 1083 39.40 1.87 -16.69
C ASN A 1083 40.38 3.05 -16.44
N VAL A 1084 41.56 2.82 -15.85
CA VAL A 1084 42.61 3.83 -15.67
C VAL A 1084 43.96 3.26 -16.12
N VAL A 1085 44.57 3.82 -17.16
CA VAL A 1085 45.90 3.36 -17.59
C VAL A 1085 46.98 3.94 -16.68
N GLU A 1086 47.65 3.08 -15.91
CA GLU A 1086 48.67 3.52 -14.94
C GLU A 1086 49.87 2.54 -14.81
N LEU A 1087 50.60 2.61 -13.68
CA LEU A 1087 51.78 1.78 -13.42
C LEU A 1087 51.45 0.29 -13.17
N SER A 1088 50.19 -0.02 -12.85
CA SER A 1088 49.69 -1.39 -12.66
C SER A 1088 49.72 -2.18 -13.98
N ASP A 1089 49.25 -1.58 -15.07
CA ASP A 1089 49.14 -2.20 -16.40
C ASP A 1089 50.50 -2.57 -17.00
N LEU A 1090 51.46 -1.65 -16.89
CA LEU A 1090 52.85 -1.84 -17.29
C LEU A 1090 53.51 -3.05 -16.63
N THR A 1091 53.04 -3.44 -15.43
CA THR A 1091 53.60 -4.59 -14.71
C THR A 1091 53.21 -5.92 -15.35
N ALA A 1092 52.00 -6.05 -15.90
CA ALA A 1092 51.59 -7.29 -16.57
C ALA A 1092 52.34 -7.47 -17.91
N ASP A 1093 52.36 -6.41 -18.72
CA ASP A 1093 53.04 -6.38 -20.01
C ASP A 1093 54.55 -6.65 -19.89
N PHE A 1094 55.26 -5.90 -19.06
CA PHE A 1094 56.70 -6.09 -18.84
C PHE A 1094 57.05 -7.52 -18.40
N ASN A 1095 56.23 -8.13 -17.55
CA ASN A 1095 56.43 -9.51 -17.12
C ASN A 1095 56.22 -10.54 -18.24
N ASN A 1096 55.49 -10.20 -19.32
CA ASN A 1096 55.25 -11.08 -20.47
C ASN A 1096 56.22 -10.81 -21.63
N ALA A 1097 56.63 -9.56 -21.84
CA ALA A 1097 57.73 -9.20 -22.74
C ALA A 1097 59.04 -9.92 -22.34
N ASN A 1098 59.37 -9.96 -21.05
CA ASN A 1098 60.53 -10.71 -20.54
C ASN A 1098 60.43 -12.25 -20.71
N LYS A 1099 59.24 -12.79 -21.01
CA LYS A 1099 59.02 -14.22 -21.32
C LYS A 1099 59.02 -14.50 -22.83
N PHE A 1100 59.10 -13.47 -23.68
CA PHE A 1100 58.90 -13.56 -25.13
C PHE A 1100 57.57 -14.24 -25.53
N VAL A 1101 56.47 -13.82 -24.89
CA VAL A 1101 55.12 -14.33 -25.22
C VAL A 1101 54.78 -14.00 -26.68
N THR A 1102 54.26 -15.00 -27.39
CA THR A 1102 53.88 -14.89 -28.81
C THR A 1102 52.73 -15.84 -29.14
N VAL A 1103 52.04 -15.60 -30.26
CA VAL A 1103 50.90 -16.41 -30.72
C VAL A 1103 51.35 -17.78 -31.24
N LEU A 1104 51.07 -18.83 -30.49
CA LEU A 1104 51.26 -20.22 -30.94
C LEU A 1104 50.04 -20.70 -31.74
N ARG A 1105 50.27 -21.20 -32.96
CA ARG A 1105 49.24 -21.68 -33.91
C ARG A 1105 49.48 -23.14 -34.33
N PRO A 1106 48.42 -23.92 -34.64
CA PRO A 1106 48.50 -25.25 -35.27
C PRO A 1106 49.16 -25.29 -36.66
#